data_AF-D8LKU5-F1
#
_entry.id   AF-D8LKU5-F1
#
_cell.length_a   1.000
_cell.length_b   1.000
_cell.length_c   1.000
_cell.angle_alpha   90.00
_cell.angle_beta   90.00
_cell.angle_gamma   90.00
#
_symmetry.space_group_name_H-M   'P 1'
#
loop_
_entity.id
_entity.type
_entity.pdbx_description
1 polymer ?
#
loop_
_entity_poly.entity_id
_entity_poly.type
_entity_poly.pdbx_seq_one_letter_code
_entity_poly.pdbx_strand_id
1 'polypeptide(L)'
;MSLGILEAKRGRDSCVEMFKPLSELSFCLTEAGRPEEMERIAKRCLAIQETDLGQESTPVAETLYLIGGCLSHPHQVEEGENVARRCVKIQEVNLGRKSDRLIPALNLLGSFLSRAGKLEEAEDILSRSVAILDEVNQLANDASAQHEHKLLYRNLQHLIGTTVHALGSCLLQAGKLEEAERTLRRGLVIHETELRPENAAVVSTGDVLNNTLRQTYPYALHALGTCLMQAEKFEEVEDMLRRGLAIHEKNGNYDGVDVANTLFDLASYLRQTGESKKAEELLRRCLSIREAKLGLEDILVGVVLVQLGMCLGEALRSAEAVDVLRRSLCIHDVHLGLEHIVTPSVLYPLAASLIQTGEMDEAEDMMRRCLANQEGNMGKDHQAVAYTLHVFGVFLRQRGKLKEAQELLRRCIAIYQAKTGTEHICMMTSARLELSICLRHEGDLKDWGQSEISVGSSSSTLRILDDDDWEYEALCDLFKTRWLKPQPTNGVSIVRIFSIQVPLEVHDKHELYKRMVVVNLRQRFHGTSCNDGCNFMVDPQGATAPCGLSSCSVCNICMLGFKLGKNVARTARASGIPLRYGTGIYFSSVSGKANDYARLSAKTGSDGAELRCMFVANVAGGKAFSTKKSHLPQSECPPSGCQSVVGEVGHALNYDEVVVYKEEAALPTHLIVYAPRH
;
A
#
# COMPACT_ATOMS: atom_id res chain seq x y z
N MET A 1 -38.05 -16.57 -30.47
CA MET A 1 -38.93 -17.30 -31.41
C MET A 1 -38.16 -18.40 -32.14
N SER A 2 -37.03 -18.10 -32.79
CA SER A 2 -36.19 -19.09 -33.49
C SER A 2 -35.71 -20.25 -32.61
N LEU A 3 -35.25 -19.98 -31.38
CA LEU A 3 -34.82 -21.03 -30.45
C LEU A 3 -35.94 -22.01 -30.09
N GLY A 4 -37.15 -21.53 -29.83
CA GLY A 4 -38.30 -22.38 -29.52
C GLY A 4 -38.75 -23.28 -30.70
N ILE A 5 -38.52 -22.83 -31.94
CA ILE A 5 -38.76 -23.66 -33.14
C ILE A 5 -37.74 -24.79 -33.22
N LEU A 6 -36.46 -24.50 -32.95
CA LEU A 6 -35.40 -25.51 -32.94
C LEU A 6 -35.61 -26.53 -31.80
N GLU A 7 -36.01 -26.07 -30.61
CA GLU A 7 -36.34 -26.93 -29.46
C GLU A 7 -37.45 -27.92 -29.81
N ALA A 8 -38.48 -27.47 -30.55
CA ALA A 8 -39.62 -28.30 -30.93
C ALA A 8 -39.32 -29.29 -32.06
N LYS A 9 -38.43 -28.95 -33.00
CA LYS A 9 -38.10 -29.83 -34.15
C LYS A 9 -37.35 -31.09 -33.75
N ARG A 10 -36.52 -31.02 -32.68
CA ARG A 10 -35.65 -32.12 -32.19
C ARG A 10 -34.71 -32.69 -33.27
N GLY A 11 -33.80 -33.57 -32.87
CA GLY A 11 -32.88 -34.26 -33.77
C GLY A 11 -31.58 -33.50 -34.07
N ARG A 12 -30.66 -34.20 -34.77
CA ARG A 12 -29.25 -33.82 -34.88
C ARG A 12 -29.03 -32.42 -35.47
N ASP A 13 -29.62 -32.13 -36.62
CA ASP A 13 -29.41 -30.86 -37.32
C ASP A 13 -29.97 -29.67 -36.52
N SER A 14 -31.15 -29.85 -35.92
CA SER A 14 -31.76 -28.81 -35.07
C SER A 14 -30.91 -28.51 -33.84
N CYS A 15 -30.32 -29.54 -33.21
CA CYS A 15 -29.49 -29.38 -32.02
C CYS A 15 -28.16 -28.66 -32.28
N VAL A 16 -27.57 -28.84 -33.47
CA VAL A 16 -26.36 -28.12 -33.90
C VAL A 16 -26.68 -26.64 -34.17
N GLU A 17 -27.85 -26.34 -34.74
CA GLU A 17 -28.27 -24.96 -35.04
C GLU A 17 -28.69 -24.16 -33.80
N MET A 18 -28.89 -24.79 -32.63
CA MET A 18 -29.31 -24.11 -31.40
C MET A 18 -28.27 -23.14 -30.84
N PHE A 19 -26.96 -23.37 -31.06
CA PHE A 19 -25.93 -22.60 -30.38
C PHE A 19 -25.95 -21.11 -30.74
N LYS A 20 -26.09 -20.78 -32.02
CA LYS A 20 -26.09 -19.38 -32.49
C LYS A 20 -27.22 -18.52 -31.87
N PRO A 21 -28.51 -18.92 -31.92
CA PRO A 21 -29.55 -18.15 -31.26
C PRO A 21 -29.42 -18.16 -29.74
N LEU A 22 -28.82 -19.20 -29.15
CA LEU A 22 -28.55 -19.26 -27.72
C LEU A 22 -27.45 -18.28 -27.29
N SER A 23 -26.36 -18.15 -28.06
CA SER A 23 -25.28 -17.21 -27.77
C SER A 23 -25.71 -15.74 -27.96
N GLU A 24 -26.49 -15.44 -29.00
CA GLU A 24 -27.11 -14.11 -29.20
C GLU A 24 -28.04 -13.76 -28.03
N LEU A 25 -28.87 -14.71 -27.58
CA LEU A 25 -29.75 -14.51 -26.43
C LEU A 25 -28.96 -14.33 -25.13
N SER A 26 -27.87 -15.08 -24.95
CA SER A 26 -26.96 -14.93 -23.81
C SER A 26 -26.45 -13.51 -23.70
N PHE A 27 -25.97 -12.94 -24.80
CA PHE A 27 -25.48 -11.57 -24.82
C PHE A 27 -26.58 -10.57 -24.41
N CYS A 28 -27.78 -10.68 -25.02
CA CYS A 28 -28.89 -9.78 -24.70
C CYS A 28 -29.37 -9.87 -23.24
N LEU A 29 -29.47 -11.08 -22.69
CA LEU A 29 -29.95 -11.28 -21.32
C LEU A 29 -28.91 -10.87 -20.28
N THR A 30 -27.62 -11.07 -20.55
CA THR A 30 -26.55 -10.58 -19.67
C THR A 30 -26.53 -9.05 -19.63
N GLU A 31 -26.64 -8.37 -20.77
CA GLU A 31 -26.76 -6.90 -20.84
C GLU A 31 -28.02 -6.39 -20.12
N ALA A 32 -29.12 -7.16 -20.16
CA ALA A 32 -30.34 -6.85 -19.43
C ALA A 32 -30.29 -7.19 -17.93
N GLY A 33 -29.16 -7.70 -17.42
CA GLY A 33 -29.00 -8.09 -16.01
C GLY A 33 -29.87 -9.28 -15.59
N ARG A 34 -30.16 -10.21 -16.51
CA ARG A 34 -31.01 -11.40 -16.29
C ARG A 34 -30.26 -12.72 -16.51
N PRO A 35 -29.11 -12.96 -15.84
CA PRO A 35 -28.30 -14.16 -16.06
C PRO A 35 -29.02 -15.45 -15.63
N GLU A 36 -29.87 -15.40 -14.61
CA GLU A 36 -30.63 -16.57 -14.10
C GLU A 36 -31.63 -17.10 -15.13
N GLU A 37 -32.20 -16.22 -15.95
CA GLU A 37 -33.08 -16.62 -17.04
C GLU A 37 -32.31 -17.23 -18.19
N MET A 38 -31.13 -16.69 -18.50
CA MET A 38 -30.24 -17.29 -19.48
C MET A 38 -29.79 -18.68 -19.04
N GLU A 39 -29.40 -18.84 -17.77
CA GLU A 39 -29.02 -20.13 -17.19
C GLU A 39 -30.14 -21.16 -17.34
N ARG A 40 -31.38 -20.78 -17.01
CA ARG A 40 -32.56 -21.65 -17.14
C ARG A 40 -32.81 -22.10 -18.58
N ILE A 41 -32.69 -21.18 -19.54
CA ILE A 41 -32.88 -21.47 -20.97
C ILE A 41 -31.74 -22.37 -21.48
N ALA A 42 -30.50 -22.06 -21.12
CA ALA A 42 -29.34 -22.86 -21.49
C ALA A 42 -29.41 -24.29 -20.92
N LYS A 43 -29.81 -24.46 -19.65
CA LYS A 43 -30.02 -25.78 -19.02
C LYS A 43 -31.11 -26.60 -19.75
N ARG A 44 -32.16 -25.94 -20.24
CA ARG A 44 -33.20 -26.60 -21.05
C ARG A 44 -32.66 -27.06 -22.41
N CYS A 45 -31.90 -26.21 -23.12
CA CYS A 45 -31.26 -26.59 -24.38
C CYS A 45 -30.23 -27.70 -24.19
N LEU A 46 -29.47 -27.66 -23.10
CA LEU A 46 -28.49 -28.69 -22.73
C LEU A 46 -29.17 -30.07 -22.63
N ALA A 47 -30.29 -30.18 -21.91
CA ALA A 47 -31.02 -31.44 -21.76
C ALA A 47 -31.50 -32.01 -23.11
N ILE A 48 -31.93 -31.14 -24.04
CA ILE A 48 -32.34 -31.56 -25.39
C ILE A 48 -31.14 -32.09 -26.17
N GLN A 49 -30.03 -31.36 -26.16
CA GLN A 49 -28.79 -31.75 -26.87
C GLN A 49 -28.21 -33.05 -26.31
N GLU A 50 -28.18 -33.24 -24.99
CA GLU A 50 -27.70 -34.47 -24.37
C GLU A 50 -28.54 -35.69 -24.77
N THR A 51 -29.86 -35.50 -24.90
CA THR A 51 -30.78 -36.57 -25.32
C THR A 51 -30.59 -36.94 -26.79
N ASP A 52 -30.45 -35.94 -27.67
CA ASP A 52 -30.49 -36.16 -29.12
C ASP A 52 -29.10 -36.36 -29.76
N LEU A 53 -28.02 -35.84 -29.13
CA LEU A 53 -26.64 -35.91 -29.63
C LEU A 53 -25.70 -36.72 -28.73
N GLY A 54 -26.12 -37.06 -27.51
CA GLY A 54 -25.27 -37.67 -26.49
C GLY A 54 -24.45 -36.66 -25.67
N GLN A 55 -23.99 -37.11 -24.51
CA GLN A 55 -23.40 -36.26 -23.47
C GLN A 55 -22.01 -35.68 -23.79
N GLU A 56 -21.32 -36.20 -24.80
CA GLU A 56 -19.93 -35.84 -25.15
C GLU A 56 -19.81 -35.14 -26.51
N SER A 57 -20.90 -34.56 -27.02
CA SER A 57 -20.90 -33.88 -28.31
C SER A 57 -20.42 -32.41 -28.21
N THR A 58 -19.88 -31.86 -29.30
CA THR A 58 -19.42 -30.45 -29.34
C THR A 58 -20.50 -29.43 -28.97
N PRO A 59 -21.76 -29.53 -29.45
CA PRO A 59 -22.82 -28.58 -29.07
C PRO A 59 -23.14 -28.60 -27.58
N VAL A 60 -23.00 -29.75 -26.91
CA VAL A 60 -23.14 -29.86 -25.46
C VAL A 60 -22.06 -29.04 -24.75
N ALA A 61 -20.80 -29.12 -25.21
CA ALA A 61 -19.73 -28.30 -24.62
C ALA A 61 -19.94 -26.80 -24.83
N GLU A 62 -20.38 -26.39 -26.02
CA GLU A 62 -20.69 -24.99 -26.32
C GLU A 62 -21.80 -24.43 -25.41
N THR A 63 -22.86 -25.22 -25.15
CA THR A 63 -23.92 -24.84 -24.21
C THR A 63 -23.44 -24.83 -22.75
N LEU A 64 -22.58 -25.77 -22.34
CA LEU A 64 -21.97 -25.79 -21.01
C LEU A 64 -21.12 -24.54 -20.76
N TYR A 65 -20.38 -24.07 -21.76
CA TYR A 65 -19.64 -22.80 -21.67
C TYR A 65 -20.57 -21.61 -21.38
N LEU A 66 -21.71 -21.52 -22.08
CA LEU A 66 -22.71 -20.47 -21.82
C LEU A 66 -23.31 -20.56 -20.42
N ILE A 67 -23.61 -21.78 -19.93
CA ILE A 67 -24.08 -22.00 -18.56
C ILE A 67 -23.04 -21.51 -17.55
N GLY A 68 -21.79 -21.94 -17.69
CA GLY A 68 -20.73 -21.55 -16.77
C GLY A 68 -20.48 -20.03 -16.76
N GLY A 69 -20.63 -19.34 -17.90
CA GLY A 69 -20.58 -17.88 -17.97
C GLY A 69 -21.71 -17.18 -17.21
N CYS A 70 -22.85 -17.86 -16.97
CA CYS A 70 -23.96 -17.32 -16.17
C CYS A 70 -23.79 -17.55 -14.66
N LEU A 71 -22.96 -18.52 -14.25
CA LEU A 71 -22.73 -18.90 -12.85
C LEU A 71 -21.75 -17.95 -12.17
N SER A 72 -22.17 -16.71 -11.95
CA SER A 72 -21.33 -15.65 -11.40
C SER A 72 -21.39 -15.54 -9.87
N HIS A 73 -22.41 -16.10 -9.21
CA HIS A 73 -22.62 -15.94 -7.77
C HIS A 73 -21.57 -16.68 -6.92
N PRO A 74 -21.08 -16.12 -5.78
CA PRO A 74 -20.11 -16.78 -4.91
C PRO A 74 -20.51 -18.20 -4.44
N HIS A 75 -21.81 -18.45 -4.26
CA HIS A 75 -22.32 -19.78 -3.85
C HIS A 75 -22.33 -20.82 -4.98
N GLN A 76 -22.13 -20.41 -6.24
CA GLN A 76 -22.17 -21.29 -7.41
C GLN A 76 -20.77 -21.70 -7.91
N VAL A 77 -19.71 -21.42 -7.15
CA VAL A 77 -18.32 -21.70 -7.58
C VAL A 77 -18.09 -23.19 -7.85
N GLU A 78 -18.64 -24.08 -7.02
CA GLU A 78 -18.50 -25.53 -7.22
C GLU A 78 -19.27 -26.02 -8.45
N GLU A 79 -20.51 -25.57 -8.65
CA GLU A 79 -21.29 -25.90 -9.84
C GLU A 79 -20.59 -25.39 -11.11
N GLY A 80 -20.10 -24.15 -11.07
CA GLY A 80 -19.35 -23.53 -12.16
C GLY A 80 -18.06 -24.28 -12.49
N GLU A 81 -17.28 -24.68 -11.48
CA GLU A 81 -16.10 -25.52 -11.67
C GLU A 81 -16.46 -26.84 -12.37
N ASN A 82 -17.51 -27.53 -11.91
CA ASN A 82 -17.95 -28.80 -12.48
C ASN A 82 -18.39 -28.66 -13.94
N VAL A 83 -19.18 -27.64 -14.26
CA VAL A 83 -19.61 -27.32 -15.63
C VAL A 83 -18.42 -27.01 -16.52
N ALA A 84 -17.48 -26.18 -16.06
CA ALA A 84 -16.29 -25.79 -16.82
C ALA A 84 -15.35 -26.98 -17.06
N ARG A 85 -15.11 -27.84 -16.06
CA ARG A 85 -14.33 -29.08 -16.21
C ARG A 85 -14.94 -30.00 -17.25
N ARG A 86 -16.26 -30.17 -17.21
CA ARG A 86 -16.98 -30.99 -18.18
C ARG A 86 -16.87 -30.41 -19.59
N CYS A 87 -17.02 -29.10 -19.74
CA CYS A 87 -16.83 -28.41 -21.02
C CYS A 87 -15.44 -28.65 -21.60
N VAL A 88 -14.38 -28.42 -20.81
CA VAL A 88 -12.99 -28.63 -21.23
C VAL A 88 -12.75 -30.09 -21.62
N LYS A 89 -13.23 -31.05 -20.82
CA LYS A 89 -13.07 -32.48 -21.11
C LYS A 89 -13.69 -32.87 -22.46
N ILE A 90 -14.92 -32.44 -22.73
CA ILE A 90 -15.61 -32.75 -23.99
C ILE A 90 -14.87 -32.12 -25.18
N GLN A 91 -14.44 -30.86 -25.05
CA GLN A 91 -13.69 -30.20 -26.11
C GLN A 91 -12.32 -30.85 -26.35
N GLU A 92 -11.61 -31.26 -25.31
CA GLU A 92 -10.31 -31.94 -25.45
C GLU A 92 -10.43 -33.28 -26.18
N VAL A 93 -11.46 -34.06 -25.87
CA VAL A 93 -11.72 -35.35 -26.53
C VAL A 93 -12.03 -35.16 -28.03
N ASN A 94 -12.81 -34.13 -28.37
CA ASN A 94 -13.27 -33.92 -29.74
C ASN A 94 -12.30 -33.12 -30.63
N LEU A 95 -11.54 -32.19 -30.05
CA LEU A 95 -10.73 -31.21 -30.78
C LEU A 95 -9.22 -31.39 -30.53
N GLY A 96 -8.83 -32.13 -29.50
CA GLY A 96 -7.45 -32.30 -29.07
C GLY A 96 -6.97 -31.18 -28.15
N ARG A 97 -5.95 -31.48 -27.32
CA ARG A 97 -5.47 -30.61 -26.22
C ARG A 97 -4.85 -29.27 -26.62
N LYS A 98 -4.52 -29.08 -27.89
CA LYS A 98 -3.87 -27.87 -28.42
C LYS A 98 -4.80 -26.99 -29.26
N SER A 99 -6.09 -27.34 -29.35
CA SER A 99 -7.03 -26.53 -30.16
C SER A 99 -7.23 -25.15 -29.54
N ASP A 100 -7.19 -24.12 -30.39
CA ASP A 100 -7.53 -22.73 -30.06
C ASP A 100 -8.97 -22.58 -29.51
N ARG A 101 -9.88 -23.46 -29.94
CA ARG A 101 -11.27 -23.46 -29.44
C ARG A 101 -11.41 -23.84 -27.97
N LEU A 102 -10.35 -24.36 -27.34
CA LEU A 102 -10.33 -24.62 -25.88
C LEU A 102 -10.16 -23.34 -25.07
N ILE A 103 -9.55 -22.28 -25.63
CA ILE A 103 -9.16 -21.07 -24.89
C ILE A 103 -10.30 -20.51 -24.01
N PRO A 104 -11.54 -20.31 -24.52
CA PRO A 104 -12.63 -19.79 -23.67
C PRO A 104 -12.99 -20.72 -22.50
N ALA A 105 -13.02 -22.02 -22.73
CA ALA A 105 -13.35 -23.01 -21.69
C ALA A 105 -12.23 -23.14 -20.64
N LEU A 106 -10.96 -23.02 -21.06
CA LEU A 106 -9.81 -22.98 -20.15
C LEU A 106 -9.83 -21.73 -19.28
N ASN A 107 -10.12 -20.56 -19.86
CA ASN A 107 -10.23 -19.32 -19.10
C ASN A 107 -11.36 -19.38 -18.07
N LEU A 108 -12.52 -19.93 -18.47
CA LEU A 108 -13.66 -20.11 -17.59
C LEU A 108 -13.31 -21.05 -16.41
N LEU A 109 -12.68 -22.19 -16.70
CA LEU A 109 -12.22 -23.13 -15.68
C LEU A 109 -11.20 -22.47 -14.74
N GLY A 110 -10.20 -21.80 -15.29
CA GLY A 110 -9.18 -21.08 -14.52
C GLY A 110 -9.79 -20.05 -13.58
N SER A 111 -10.78 -19.28 -14.03
CA SER A 111 -11.50 -18.31 -13.20
C SER A 111 -12.21 -18.97 -12.01
N PHE A 112 -12.92 -20.09 -12.23
CA PHE A 112 -13.55 -20.83 -11.14
C PHE A 112 -12.54 -21.44 -10.17
N LEU A 113 -11.41 -21.96 -10.67
CA LEU A 113 -10.34 -22.48 -9.83
C LEU A 113 -9.70 -21.38 -8.96
N SER A 114 -9.44 -20.19 -9.51
CA SER A 114 -8.96 -19.05 -8.75
C SER A 114 -9.94 -18.64 -7.64
N ARG A 115 -11.25 -18.59 -7.97
CA ARG A 115 -12.32 -18.30 -6.99
C ARG A 115 -12.44 -19.37 -5.91
N ALA A 116 -12.17 -20.64 -6.24
CA ALA A 116 -12.12 -21.74 -5.30
C ALA A 116 -10.82 -21.78 -4.47
N GLY A 117 -9.86 -20.88 -4.73
CA GLY A 117 -8.56 -20.86 -4.06
C GLY A 117 -7.57 -21.92 -4.54
N LYS A 118 -7.88 -22.65 -5.61
CA LYS A 118 -7.01 -23.68 -6.23
C LYS A 118 -6.01 -23.02 -7.18
N LEU A 119 -5.16 -22.13 -6.65
CA LEU A 119 -4.35 -21.20 -7.44
C LEU A 119 -3.31 -21.90 -8.33
N GLU A 120 -2.67 -22.96 -7.86
CA GLU A 120 -1.68 -23.71 -8.65
C GLU A 120 -2.34 -24.38 -9.87
N GLU A 121 -3.51 -24.99 -9.69
CA GLU A 121 -4.25 -25.61 -10.79
C GLU A 121 -4.79 -24.56 -11.76
N ALA A 122 -5.28 -23.42 -11.24
CA ALA A 122 -5.73 -22.31 -12.06
C ALA A 122 -4.59 -21.75 -12.92
N GLU A 123 -3.40 -21.60 -12.35
CA GLU A 123 -2.20 -21.13 -13.04
C GLU A 123 -1.79 -22.08 -14.18
N ASP A 124 -1.80 -23.40 -13.97
CA ASP A 124 -1.47 -24.38 -15.02
C ASP A 124 -2.45 -24.29 -16.20
N ILE A 125 -3.77 -24.27 -15.89
CA ILE A 125 -4.83 -24.17 -16.89
C ILE A 125 -4.76 -22.85 -17.68
N LEU A 126 -4.55 -21.73 -16.99
CA LEU A 126 -4.48 -20.41 -17.62
C LEU A 126 -3.17 -20.23 -18.40
N SER A 127 -2.05 -20.76 -17.91
CA SER A 127 -0.78 -20.79 -18.64
C SER A 127 -0.89 -21.63 -19.92
N ARG A 128 -1.64 -22.74 -19.88
CA ARG A 128 -1.95 -23.51 -21.09
C ARG A 128 -2.76 -22.71 -22.10
N SER A 129 -3.76 -21.95 -21.63
CA SER A 129 -4.56 -21.06 -22.48
C SER A 129 -3.69 -20.00 -23.17
N VAL A 130 -2.78 -19.37 -22.41
CA VAL A 130 -1.78 -18.43 -22.94
C VAL A 130 -0.84 -19.09 -23.95
N ALA A 131 -0.36 -20.30 -23.68
CA ALA A 131 0.55 -21.02 -24.57
C ALA A 131 -0.09 -21.35 -25.92
N ILE A 132 -1.36 -21.76 -25.94
CA ILE A 132 -2.11 -22.01 -27.19
C ILE A 132 -2.25 -20.69 -27.99
N LEU A 133 -2.57 -19.58 -27.32
CA LEU A 133 -2.61 -18.25 -27.96
C LEU A 133 -1.25 -17.84 -28.53
N ASP A 134 -0.17 -18.11 -27.81
CA ASP A 134 1.19 -17.80 -28.26
C ASP A 134 1.59 -18.65 -29.47
N GLU A 135 1.24 -19.93 -29.52
CA GLU A 135 1.44 -20.79 -30.69
C GLU A 135 0.69 -20.22 -31.91
N VAL A 136 -0.58 -19.80 -31.75
CA VAL A 136 -1.35 -19.19 -32.85
C VAL A 136 -0.73 -17.86 -33.30
N ASN A 137 -0.28 -17.03 -32.37
CA ASN A 137 0.37 -15.75 -32.67
C ASN A 137 1.70 -15.95 -33.44
N GLN A 138 2.52 -16.91 -33.02
CA GLN A 138 3.77 -17.26 -33.69
C GLN A 138 3.50 -17.70 -35.14
N LEU A 139 2.52 -18.58 -35.34
CA LEU A 139 2.12 -19.05 -36.66
C LEU A 139 1.58 -17.93 -37.57
N ALA A 140 0.99 -16.88 -37.00
CA ALA A 140 0.50 -15.72 -37.76
C ALA A 140 1.61 -14.72 -38.12
N ASN A 141 2.65 -14.61 -37.29
CA ASN A 141 3.78 -13.68 -37.47
C ASN A 141 4.93 -14.25 -38.31
N ASP A 142 4.91 -15.54 -38.64
CA ASP A 142 5.86 -16.12 -39.59
C ASP A 142 5.72 -15.39 -40.95
N ALA A 143 6.86 -15.00 -41.55
CA ALA A 143 6.90 -14.32 -42.84
C ALA A 143 6.26 -15.16 -43.96
N SER A 144 6.23 -16.49 -43.79
CA SER A 144 5.60 -17.47 -44.67
C SER A 144 4.15 -17.82 -44.30
N ALA A 145 3.59 -17.19 -43.26
CA ALA A 145 2.27 -17.51 -42.72
C ALA A 145 1.16 -17.39 -43.78
N GLN A 146 0.37 -18.45 -43.88
CA GLN A 146 -0.81 -18.49 -44.73
C GLN A 146 -1.85 -17.45 -44.27
N HIS A 147 -2.65 -16.94 -45.22
CA HIS A 147 -3.71 -15.97 -44.94
C HIS A 147 -4.65 -16.44 -43.81
N GLU A 148 -4.93 -17.75 -43.76
CA GLU A 148 -5.78 -18.37 -42.75
C GLU A 148 -5.24 -18.24 -41.32
N HIS A 149 -3.93 -18.36 -41.09
CA HIS A 149 -3.34 -18.18 -39.75
C HIS A 149 -3.43 -16.73 -39.28
N LYS A 150 -3.21 -15.77 -40.19
CA LYS A 150 -3.37 -14.34 -39.88
C LYS A 150 -4.82 -13.98 -39.57
N LEU A 151 -5.77 -14.59 -40.28
CA LEU A 151 -7.20 -14.42 -40.03
C LEU A 151 -7.64 -15.05 -38.70
N LEU A 152 -7.14 -16.26 -38.40
CA LEU A 152 -7.40 -16.95 -37.14
C LEU A 152 -6.90 -16.13 -35.95
N TYR A 153 -5.65 -15.68 -35.99
CA TYR A 153 -5.09 -14.84 -34.93
C TYR A 153 -5.93 -13.57 -34.72
N ARG A 154 -6.31 -12.87 -35.80
CA ARG A 154 -7.19 -11.69 -35.73
C ARG A 154 -8.53 -12.00 -35.04
N ASN A 155 -9.14 -13.15 -35.32
CA ASN A 155 -10.41 -13.52 -34.69
C ASN A 155 -10.27 -13.82 -33.18
N LEU A 156 -9.11 -14.30 -32.73
CA LEU A 156 -8.85 -14.65 -31.33
C LEU A 156 -8.31 -13.47 -30.50
N GLN A 157 -8.04 -12.31 -31.10
CA GLN A 157 -7.44 -11.17 -30.40
C GLN A 157 -8.21 -10.73 -29.14
N HIS A 158 -9.54 -10.76 -29.17
CA HIS A 158 -10.37 -10.42 -28.02
C HIS A 158 -10.13 -11.36 -26.82
N LEU A 159 -9.76 -12.62 -27.07
CA LEU A 159 -9.47 -13.60 -26.02
C LEU A 159 -8.12 -13.35 -25.37
N ILE A 160 -7.18 -12.65 -26.02
CA ILE A 160 -5.88 -12.33 -25.44
C ILE A 160 -6.06 -11.50 -24.17
N GLY A 161 -6.89 -10.45 -24.24
CA GLY A 161 -7.19 -9.60 -23.09
C GLY A 161 -7.79 -10.38 -21.92
N THR A 162 -8.82 -11.19 -22.19
CA THR A 162 -9.46 -12.01 -21.14
C THR A 162 -8.52 -13.04 -20.55
N THR A 163 -7.67 -13.67 -21.37
CA THR A 163 -6.74 -14.73 -20.93
C THR A 163 -5.63 -14.15 -20.08
N VAL A 164 -5.02 -13.05 -20.54
CA VAL A 164 -3.95 -12.36 -19.82
C VAL A 164 -4.47 -11.76 -18.52
N HIS A 165 -5.68 -11.18 -18.53
CA HIS A 165 -6.31 -10.68 -17.31
C HIS A 165 -6.59 -11.82 -16.31
N ALA A 166 -7.12 -12.95 -16.76
CA ALA A 166 -7.40 -14.10 -15.89
C ALA A 166 -6.10 -14.66 -15.27
N LEU A 167 -5.06 -14.89 -16.09
CA LEU A 167 -3.76 -15.36 -15.58
C LEU A 167 -3.12 -14.33 -14.64
N GLY A 168 -3.11 -13.05 -15.04
CA GLY A 168 -2.56 -11.98 -14.22
C GLY A 168 -3.26 -11.86 -12.87
N SER A 169 -4.59 -11.94 -12.83
CA SER A 169 -5.38 -11.92 -11.60
C SER A 169 -5.11 -13.15 -10.71
N CYS A 170 -4.96 -14.33 -11.31
CA CYS A 170 -4.57 -15.54 -10.60
C CYS A 170 -3.17 -15.41 -9.97
N LEU A 171 -2.19 -14.91 -10.73
CA LEU A 171 -0.83 -14.68 -10.26
C LEU A 171 -0.78 -13.63 -9.13
N LEU A 172 -1.62 -12.60 -9.21
CA LEU A 172 -1.79 -11.61 -8.13
C LEU A 172 -2.31 -12.26 -6.85
N GLN A 173 -3.35 -13.09 -6.95
CA GLN A 173 -3.89 -13.80 -5.80
C GLN A 173 -2.88 -14.78 -5.20
N ALA A 174 -1.99 -15.34 -6.03
CA ALA A 174 -0.88 -16.20 -5.60
C ALA A 174 0.32 -15.42 -5.05
N GLY A 175 0.32 -14.08 -5.07
CA GLY A 175 1.43 -13.24 -4.61
C GLY A 175 2.64 -13.20 -5.55
N LYS A 176 2.53 -13.72 -6.78
CA LYS A 176 3.61 -13.74 -7.79
C LYS A 176 3.65 -12.42 -8.57
N LEU A 177 3.94 -11.32 -7.88
CA LEU A 177 3.79 -9.95 -8.41
C LEU A 177 4.59 -9.68 -9.70
N GLU A 178 5.84 -10.14 -9.79
CA GLU A 178 6.68 -9.92 -10.98
C GLU A 178 6.15 -10.64 -12.23
N GLU A 179 5.65 -11.86 -12.05
CA GLU A 179 5.06 -12.65 -13.13
C GLU A 179 3.71 -12.09 -13.57
N ALA A 180 2.90 -11.64 -12.60
CA ALA A 180 1.64 -10.94 -12.86
C ALA A 180 1.89 -9.67 -13.68
N GLU A 181 2.83 -8.82 -13.25
CA GLU A 181 3.18 -7.59 -13.96
C GLU A 181 3.62 -7.87 -15.39
N ARG A 182 4.55 -8.82 -15.59
CA ARG A 182 5.05 -9.19 -16.92
C ARG A 182 3.91 -9.65 -17.84
N THR A 183 3.03 -10.50 -17.31
CA THR A 183 1.89 -11.05 -18.02
C THR A 183 0.91 -9.94 -18.43
N LEU A 184 0.51 -9.10 -17.48
CA LEU A 184 -0.44 -8.00 -17.69
C LEU A 184 0.11 -6.94 -18.66
N ARG A 185 1.40 -6.58 -18.55
CA ARG A 185 2.05 -5.67 -19.51
C ARG A 185 2.08 -6.24 -20.93
N ARG A 186 2.26 -7.55 -21.08
CA ARG A 186 2.21 -8.21 -22.39
C ARG A 186 0.83 -8.06 -23.04
N GLY A 187 -0.25 -8.27 -22.28
CA GLY A 187 -1.62 -8.06 -22.76
C GLY A 187 -1.92 -6.58 -23.05
N LEU A 188 -1.40 -5.68 -22.22
CA LEU A 188 -1.54 -4.22 -22.41
C LEU A 188 -0.95 -3.76 -23.75
N VAL A 189 0.26 -4.21 -24.10
CA VAL A 189 0.89 -3.87 -25.39
C VAL A 189 0.01 -4.30 -26.55
N ILE A 190 -0.60 -5.48 -26.48
CA ILE A 190 -1.48 -6.01 -27.54
C ILE A 190 -2.75 -5.15 -27.65
N HIS A 191 -3.36 -4.75 -26.54
CA HIS A 191 -4.48 -3.80 -26.59
C HIS A 191 -4.06 -2.46 -27.24
N GLU A 192 -2.90 -1.93 -26.88
CA GLU A 192 -2.42 -0.62 -27.36
C GLU A 192 -1.98 -0.62 -28.83
N THR A 193 -1.39 -1.70 -29.35
CA THR A 193 -1.00 -1.80 -30.76
C THR A 193 -2.22 -1.94 -31.66
N GLU A 194 -3.22 -2.73 -31.23
CA GLU A 194 -4.38 -3.06 -32.06
C GLU A 194 -5.47 -1.98 -32.04
N LEU A 195 -5.61 -1.24 -30.93
CA LEU A 195 -6.57 -0.11 -30.83
C LEU A 195 -6.09 1.17 -31.53
N ARG A 196 -4.94 1.14 -32.24
CA ARG A 196 -4.45 2.30 -33.01
C ARG A 196 -5.40 2.65 -34.17
N PRO A 197 -5.67 3.95 -34.43
CA PRO A 197 -6.58 4.38 -35.50
C PRO A 197 -6.21 3.85 -36.89
N GLU A 198 -4.92 3.67 -37.17
CA GLU A 198 -4.37 3.16 -38.43
C GLU A 198 -4.77 1.71 -38.70
N ASN A 199 -4.94 0.90 -37.65
CA ASN A 199 -5.35 -0.49 -37.72
C ASN A 199 -6.89 -0.65 -37.71
N ALA A 200 -7.63 0.40 -37.35
CA ALA A 200 -9.09 0.41 -37.29
C ALA A 200 -9.77 0.55 -38.67
N ALA A 201 -9.07 1.07 -39.69
CA ALA A 201 -9.64 1.37 -41.01
C ALA A 201 -9.74 0.17 -41.97
N VAL A 202 -9.19 -1.00 -41.63
CA VAL A 202 -9.09 -2.18 -42.52
C VAL A 202 -10.20 -3.21 -42.27
N VAL A 203 -11.13 -2.95 -41.34
CA VAL A 203 -12.04 -3.97 -40.81
C VAL A 203 -13.49 -3.73 -41.28
N SER A 204 -13.88 -4.33 -42.41
CA SER A 204 -15.30 -4.36 -42.85
C SER A 204 -16.16 -5.36 -42.06
N THR A 205 -15.58 -6.06 -41.08
CA THR A 205 -16.23 -6.88 -40.04
C THR A 205 -16.28 -6.18 -38.66
N GLY A 206 -16.08 -4.86 -38.65
CA GLY A 206 -15.39 -4.08 -37.61
C GLY A 206 -16.12 -3.58 -36.37
N ASP A 207 -17.30 -4.09 -36.01
CA ASP A 207 -17.99 -3.63 -34.79
C ASP A 207 -17.76 -4.54 -33.58
N VAL A 208 -17.84 -5.88 -33.73
CA VAL A 208 -17.83 -6.80 -32.58
C VAL A 208 -16.44 -6.94 -31.96
N LEU A 209 -15.38 -7.17 -32.76
CA LEU A 209 -14.02 -7.37 -32.24
C LEU A 209 -13.48 -6.10 -31.55
N ASN A 210 -13.74 -4.92 -32.14
CA ASN A 210 -13.35 -3.63 -31.58
C ASN A 210 -14.10 -3.36 -30.27
N ASN A 211 -15.39 -3.70 -30.20
CA ASN A 211 -16.17 -3.58 -28.97
C ASN A 211 -15.67 -4.52 -27.86
N THR A 212 -15.35 -5.78 -28.16
CA THR A 212 -14.84 -6.72 -27.14
C THR A 212 -13.45 -6.32 -26.65
N LEU A 213 -12.56 -5.86 -27.53
CA LEU A 213 -11.25 -5.33 -27.12
C LEU A 213 -11.39 -4.07 -26.26
N ARG A 214 -12.30 -3.15 -26.62
CA ARG A 214 -12.62 -1.97 -25.79
C ARG A 214 -13.21 -2.33 -24.43
N GLN A 215 -13.99 -3.42 -24.36
CA GLN A 215 -14.54 -3.90 -23.09
C GLN A 215 -13.46 -4.51 -22.21
N THR A 216 -12.59 -5.36 -22.77
CA THR A 216 -11.56 -6.13 -22.02
C THR A 216 -10.36 -5.29 -21.57
N TYR A 217 -10.06 -4.22 -22.30
CA TYR A 217 -8.91 -3.36 -22.05
C TYR A 217 -8.90 -2.67 -20.68
N PRO A 218 -10.01 -2.05 -20.20
CA PRO A 218 -10.11 -1.52 -18.84
C PRO A 218 -9.75 -2.52 -17.74
N TYR A 219 -10.13 -3.79 -17.87
CA TYR A 219 -9.83 -4.83 -16.86
C TYR A 219 -8.33 -5.13 -16.77
N ALA A 220 -7.64 -5.13 -17.91
CA ALA A 220 -6.19 -5.30 -17.95
C ALA A 220 -5.47 -4.11 -17.29
N LEU A 221 -5.94 -2.88 -17.54
CA LEU A 221 -5.43 -1.67 -16.91
C LEU A 221 -5.67 -1.67 -15.40
N HIS A 222 -6.88 -2.06 -14.97
CA HIS A 222 -7.23 -2.22 -13.56
C HIS A 222 -6.32 -3.22 -12.86
N ALA A 223 -6.22 -4.45 -13.39
CA ALA A 223 -5.39 -5.50 -12.80
C ALA A 223 -3.91 -5.12 -12.74
N LEU A 224 -3.38 -4.42 -13.76
CA LEU A 224 -2.02 -3.89 -13.73
C LEU A 224 -1.86 -2.79 -12.66
N GLY A 225 -2.85 -1.90 -12.52
CA GLY A 225 -2.90 -0.92 -11.44
C GLY A 225 -2.83 -1.57 -10.05
N THR A 226 -3.67 -2.57 -9.80
CA THR A 226 -3.65 -3.35 -8.54
C THR A 226 -2.32 -4.06 -8.32
N CYS A 227 -1.73 -4.64 -9.37
CA CYS A 227 -0.40 -5.26 -9.33
C CYS A 227 0.69 -4.28 -8.90
N LEU A 228 0.70 -3.09 -9.51
CA LEU A 228 1.68 -2.05 -9.23
C LEU A 228 1.52 -1.48 -7.82
N MET A 229 0.28 -1.39 -7.31
CA MET A 229 0.03 -1.02 -5.92
C MET A 229 0.60 -2.03 -4.93
N GLN A 230 0.38 -3.33 -5.17
CA GLN A 230 0.93 -4.40 -4.32
C GLN A 230 2.46 -4.48 -4.39
N ALA A 231 3.05 -4.13 -5.54
CA ALA A 231 4.49 -4.05 -5.73
C ALA A 231 5.12 -2.74 -5.25
N GLU A 232 4.34 -1.83 -4.65
CA GLU A 232 4.77 -0.49 -4.19
C GLU A 232 5.37 0.41 -5.30
N LYS A 233 5.00 0.16 -6.57
CA LYS A 233 5.45 0.93 -7.75
C LYS A 233 4.45 2.03 -8.10
N PHE A 234 4.40 3.08 -7.28
CA PHE A 234 3.34 4.10 -7.33
C PHE A 234 3.37 5.06 -8.54
N GLU A 235 4.44 5.08 -9.33
CA GLU A 235 4.63 6.06 -10.43
C GLU A 235 3.61 5.89 -11.57
N GLU A 236 3.24 4.65 -11.89
CA GLU A 236 2.37 4.30 -13.04
C GLU A 236 0.92 4.00 -12.65
N VAL A 237 0.63 3.79 -11.35
CA VAL A 237 -0.69 3.34 -10.87
C VAL A 237 -1.81 4.29 -11.27
N GLU A 238 -1.62 5.60 -11.09
CA GLU A 238 -2.65 6.59 -11.40
C GLU A 238 -3.01 6.58 -12.90
N ASP A 239 -2.01 6.51 -13.77
CA ASP A 239 -2.22 6.47 -15.22
C ASP A 239 -3.05 5.25 -15.61
N MET A 240 -2.66 4.06 -15.13
CA MET A 240 -3.37 2.81 -15.43
C MET A 240 -4.84 2.88 -15.02
N LEU A 241 -5.11 3.25 -13.76
CA LEU A 241 -6.48 3.26 -13.22
C LEU A 241 -7.33 4.37 -13.84
N ARG A 242 -6.78 5.56 -14.10
CA ARG A 242 -7.52 6.65 -14.78
C ARG A 242 -7.86 6.29 -16.22
N ARG A 243 -6.94 5.67 -16.95
CA ARG A 243 -7.18 5.22 -18.32
C ARG A 243 -8.26 4.13 -18.36
N GLY A 244 -8.19 3.16 -17.44
CA GLY A 244 -9.21 2.12 -17.30
C GLY A 244 -10.59 2.72 -17.06
N LEU A 245 -10.69 3.65 -16.10
CA LEU A 245 -11.93 4.36 -15.79
C LEU A 245 -12.46 5.16 -16.99
N ALA A 246 -11.61 5.93 -17.66
CA ALA A 246 -12.01 6.73 -18.82
C ALA A 246 -12.55 5.87 -19.98
N ILE A 247 -12.00 4.67 -20.18
CA ILE A 247 -12.47 3.74 -21.21
C ILE A 247 -13.80 3.11 -20.80
N HIS A 248 -13.98 2.71 -19.53
CA HIS A 248 -15.28 2.26 -19.02
C HIS A 248 -16.37 3.30 -19.29
N GLU A 249 -16.10 4.55 -18.94
CA GLU A 249 -17.04 5.67 -19.14
C GLU A 249 -17.32 5.94 -20.62
N LYS A 250 -16.29 5.89 -21.47
CA LYS A 250 -16.47 6.04 -22.93
C LYS A 250 -17.30 4.91 -23.54
N ASN A 251 -17.24 3.72 -22.96
CA ASN A 251 -18.04 2.56 -23.37
C ASN A 251 -19.47 2.60 -22.82
N GLY A 252 -19.87 3.66 -22.10
CA GLY A 252 -21.21 3.79 -21.52
C GLY A 252 -21.42 3.00 -20.23
N ASN A 253 -20.38 2.33 -19.72
CA ASN A 253 -20.42 1.62 -18.45
C ASN A 253 -20.04 2.59 -17.32
N TYR A 254 -21.02 3.35 -16.82
CA TYR A 254 -20.79 4.33 -15.74
C TYR A 254 -21.02 3.75 -14.34
N ASP A 255 -21.86 2.72 -14.23
CA ASP A 255 -22.41 2.19 -12.97
C ASP A 255 -22.19 0.67 -12.81
N GLY A 256 -21.22 0.09 -13.54
CA GLY A 256 -20.84 -1.31 -13.42
C GLY A 256 -19.99 -1.59 -12.19
N VAL A 257 -20.00 -2.85 -11.73
CA VAL A 257 -19.18 -3.29 -10.58
C VAL A 257 -17.67 -3.07 -10.85
N ASP A 258 -17.24 -3.19 -12.09
CA ASP A 258 -15.84 -2.99 -12.50
C ASP A 258 -15.40 -1.52 -12.40
N VAL A 259 -16.33 -0.60 -12.67
CA VAL A 259 -16.12 0.83 -12.41
C VAL A 259 -15.95 1.06 -10.92
N ALA A 260 -16.78 0.45 -10.08
CA ALA A 260 -16.64 0.55 -8.64
C ALA A 260 -15.29 0.01 -8.14
N ASN A 261 -14.79 -1.10 -8.70
CA ASN A 261 -13.47 -1.64 -8.36
C ASN A 261 -12.35 -0.66 -8.77
N THR A 262 -12.40 -0.12 -9.98
CA THR A 262 -11.41 0.86 -10.45
C THR A 262 -11.43 2.15 -9.63
N LEU A 263 -12.63 2.65 -9.27
CA LEU A 263 -12.79 3.80 -8.39
C LEU A 263 -12.22 3.54 -7.00
N PHE A 264 -12.45 2.35 -6.44
CA PHE A 264 -11.96 1.95 -5.12
C PHE A 264 -10.43 1.93 -5.08
N ASP A 265 -9.79 1.25 -6.05
CA ASP A 265 -8.33 1.16 -6.12
C ASP A 265 -7.69 2.53 -6.39
N LEU A 266 -8.29 3.33 -7.29
CA LEU A 266 -7.81 4.70 -7.55
C LEU A 266 -7.95 5.58 -6.31
N ALA A 267 -9.04 5.45 -5.55
CA ALA A 267 -9.20 6.19 -4.30
C ALA A 267 -8.21 5.73 -3.22
N SER A 268 -7.96 4.43 -3.10
CA SER A 268 -6.95 3.88 -2.20
C SER A 268 -5.57 4.46 -2.53
N TYR A 269 -5.20 4.47 -3.81
CA TYR A 269 -3.98 5.09 -4.29
C TYR A 269 -3.93 6.58 -3.95
N LEU A 270 -4.97 7.34 -4.32
CA LEU A 270 -5.02 8.79 -4.07
C LEU A 270 -4.96 9.12 -2.59
N ARG A 271 -5.57 8.32 -1.70
CA ARG A 271 -5.45 8.54 -0.25
C ARG A 271 -4.02 8.28 0.23
N GLN A 272 -3.39 7.17 -0.21
CA GLN A 272 -2.01 6.86 0.15
C GLN A 272 -1.02 7.92 -0.36
N THR A 273 -1.28 8.49 -1.53
CA THR A 273 -0.53 9.63 -2.06
C THR A 273 -1.02 10.97 -1.50
N GLY A 274 -1.91 11.00 -0.51
CA GLY A 274 -2.35 12.20 0.24
C GLY A 274 -3.22 13.20 -0.54
N GLU A 275 -3.95 12.72 -1.54
CA GLU A 275 -5.06 13.42 -2.21
C GLU A 275 -6.42 12.97 -1.65
N SER A 276 -6.54 12.93 -0.31
CA SER A 276 -7.68 12.37 0.42
C SER A 276 -9.04 12.95 0.01
N LYS A 277 -9.10 14.22 -0.40
CA LYS A 277 -10.32 14.85 -0.91
C LYS A 277 -10.80 14.22 -2.23
N LYS A 278 -9.89 14.00 -3.19
CA LYS A 278 -10.24 13.33 -4.45
C LYS A 278 -10.59 11.86 -4.18
N ALA A 279 -9.87 11.21 -3.27
CA ALA A 279 -10.20 9.85 -2.83
C ALA A 279 -11.62 9.78 -2.25
N GLU A 280 -12.03 10.73 -1.41
CA GLU A 280 -13.40 10.82 -0.88
C GLU A 280 -14.44 10.89 -2.00
N GLU A 281 -14.25 11.76 -3.00
CA GLU A 281 -15.17 11.91 -4.13
C GLU A 281 -15.36 10.59 -4.88
N LEU A 282 -14.26 9.88 -5.17
CA LEU A 282 -14.29 8.58 -5.84
C LEU A 282 -14.92 7.49 -4.96
N LEU A 283 -14.65 7.47 -3.66
CA LEU A 283 -15.23 6.50 -2.72
C LEU A 283 -16.74 6.69 -2.57
N ARG A 284 -17.24 7.93 -2.57
CA ARG A 284 -18.69 8.19 -2.54
C ARG A 284 -19.38 7.66 -3.80
N ARG A 285 -18.76 7.83 -4.97
CA ARG A 285 -19.28 7.25 -6.22
C ARG A 285 -19.21 5.72 -6.20
N CYS A 286 -18.09 5.14 -5.75
CA CYS A 286 -17.92 3.71 -5.58
C CYS A 286 -18.99 3.11 -4.64
N LEU A 287 -19.22 3.78 -3.49
CA LEU A 287 -20.22 3.39 -2.50
C LEU A 287 -21.62 3.37 -3.12
N SER A 288 -22.02 4.44 -3.82
CA SER A 288 -23.32 4.53 -4.49
C SER A 288 -23.54 3.41 -5.51
N ILE A 289 -22.50 3.06 -6.28
CA ILE A 289 -22.59 1.97 -7.27
C ILE A 289 -22.74 0.62 -6.56
N ARG A 290 -21.91 0.33 -5.55
CA ARG A 290 -21.97 -0.96 -4.82
C ARG A 290 -23.27 -1.12 -4.07
N GLU A 291 -23.78 -0.07 -3.42
CA GLU A 291 -25.08 -0.10 -2.74
C GLU A 291 -26.23 -0.40 -3.71
N ALA A 292 -26.21 0.20 -4.92
CA ALA A 292 -27.23 -0.04 -5.93
C ALA A 292 -27.17 -1.44 -6.56
N LYS A 293 -25.98 -2.04 -6.67
CA LYS A 293 -25.77 -3.33 -7.36
C LYS A 293 -25.77 -4.55 -6.43
N LEU A 294 -25.22 -4.40 -5.23
CA LEU A 294 -24.99 -5.49 -4.28
C LEU A 294 -25.93 -5.38 -3.06
N GLY A 295 -26.49 -4.20 -2.79
CA GLY A 295 -27.31 -3.91 -1.63
C GLY A 295 -26.54 -3.19 -0.51
N LEU A 296 -27.28 -2.62 0.45
CA LEU A 296 -26.72 -1.74 1.50
C LEU A 296 -25.88 -2.47 2.55
N GLU A 297 -26.07 -3.78 2.68
CA GLU A 297 -25.46 -4.63 3.72
C GLU A 297 -24.38 -5.55 3.15
N ASP A 298 -24.00 -5.43 1.88
CA ASP A 298 -22.96 -6.28 1.27
C ASP A 298 -21.57 -6.00 1.87
N ILE A 299 -20.74 -7.04 2.00
CA ILE A 299 -19.40 -6.92 2.58
C ILE A 299 -18.50 -5.93 1.81
N LEU A 300 -18.63 -5.85 0.48
CA LEU A 300 -17.86 -4.90 -0.33
C LEU A 300 -18.31 -3.46 -0.13
N VAL A 301 -19.55 -3.20 0.33
CA VAL A 301 -19.98 -1.89 0.83
C VAL A 301 -19.27 -1.56 2.13
N GLY A 302 -19.20 -2.53 3.05
CA GLY A 302 -18.43 -2.42 4.29
C GLY A 302 -16.98 -1.99 4.04
N VAL A 303 -16.31 -2.61 3.06
CA VAL A 303 -14.92 -2.29 2.69
C VAL A 303 -14.76 -0.85 2.17
N VAL A 304 -15.69 -0.34 1.36
CA VAL A 304 -15.66 1.07 0.90
C VAL A 304 -15.82 2.04 2.07
N LEU A 305 -16.73 1.73 3.00
CA LEU A 305 -16.98 2.56 4.17
C LEU A 305 -15.76 2.72 5.06
N VAL A 306 -14.91 1.68 5.20
CA VAL A 306 -13.63 1.80 5.92
C VAL A 306 -12.73 2.85 5.26
N GLN A 307 -12.54 2.74 3.94
CA GLN A 307 -11.66 3.66 3.23
C GLN A 307 -12.20 5.10 3.28
N LEU A 308 -13.52 5.26 3.19
CA LEU A 308 -14.19 6.55 3.32
C LEU A 308 -14.02 7.13 4.73
N GLY A 309 -14.20 6.32 5.77
CA GLY A 309 -14.01 6.72 7.16
C GLY A 309 -12.59 7.22 7.44
N MET A 310 -11.58 6.54 6.90
CA MET A 310 -10.20 7.00 6.96
C MET A 310 -9.98 8.35 6.27
N CYS A 311 -10.53 8.55 5.05
CA CYS A 311 -10.46 9.87 4.37
C CYS A 311 -11.13 10.98 5.19
N LEU A 312 -12.28 10.68 5.82
CA LEU A 312 -13.00 11.64 6.66
C LEU A 312 -12.21 11.98 7.94
N GLY A 313 -11.56 10.98 8.55
CA GLY A 313 -10.66 11.19 9.70
C GLY A 313 -9.45 12.06 9.37
N GLU A 314 -8.82 11.82 8.22
CA GLU A 314 -7.73 12.67 7.69
C GLU A 314 -8.19 14.11 7.41
N ALA A 315 -9.45 14.29 7.00
CA ALA A 315 -10.08 15.59 6.81
C ALA A 315 -10.58 16.25 8.11
N LEU A 316 -10.29 15.67 9.29
CA LEU A 316 -10.76 16.12 10.60
C LEU A 316 -12.30 16.17 10.74
N ARG A 317 -13.01 15.37 9.94
CA ARG A 317 -14.47 15.18 10.01
C ARG A 317 -14.78 13.94 10.83
N SER A 318 -14.27 13.90 12.06
CA SER A 318 -14.23 12.70 12.90
C SER A 318 -15.61 12.15 13.25
N ALA A 319 -16.62 13.01 13.43
CA ALA A 319 -17.99 12.57 13.68
C ALA A 319 -18.58 11.78 12.50
N GLU A 320 -18.42 12.29 11.27
CA GLU A 320 -18.85 11.58 10.06
C GLU A 320 -18.05 10.29 9.85
N ALA A 321 -16.75 10.30 10.20
CA ALA A 321 -15.91 9.11 10.14
C ALA A 321 -16.43 8.01 11.09
N VAL A 322 -16.80 8.36 12.32
CA VAL A 322 -17.38 7.42 13.29
C VAL A 322 -18.67 6.80 12.74
N ASP A 323 -19.57 7.59 12.16
CA ASP A 323 -20.84 7.08 11.62
C ASP A 323 -20.63 6.04 10.51
N VAL A 324 -19.76 6.33 9.53
CA VAL A 324 -19.49 5.39 8.43
C VAL A 324 -18.73 4.15 8.91
N LEU A 325 -17.83 4.30 9.89
CA LEU A 325 -17.04 3.19 10.44
C LEU A 325 -17.87 2.28 11.34
N ARG A 326 -18.82 2.81 12.12
CA ARG A 326 -19.79 2.00 12.87
C ARG A 326 -20.67 1.18 11.93
N ARG A 327 -21.14 1.78 10.83
CA ARG A 327 -21.88 1.05 9.78
C ARG A 327 -21.02 -0.05 9.17
N SER A 328 -19.76 0.25 8.84
CA SER A 328 -18.83 -0.75 8.33
C SER A 328 -18.62 -1.90 9.31
N LEU A 329 -18.44 -1.61 10.60
CA LEU A 329 -18.24 -2.63 11.63
C LEU A 329 -19.46 -3.55 11.76
N CYS A 330 -20.67 -2.99 11.71
CA CYS A 330 -21.91 -3.78 11.72
C CYS A 330 -21.98 -4.75 10.52
N ILE A 331 -21.66 -4.28 9.31
CA ILE A 331 -21.62 -5.12 8.11
C ILE A 331 -20.57 -6.23 8.27
N HIS A 332 -19.36 -5.92 8.72
CA HIS A 332 -18.31 -6.92 8.92
C HIS A 332 -18.70 -7.96 9.98
N ASP A 333 -19.35 -7.54 11.07
CA ASP A 333 -19.84 -8.46 12.11
C ASP A 333 -20.87 -9.45 11.56
N VAL A 334 -21.88 -8.96 10.84
CA VAL A 334 -22.93 -9.80 10.26
C VAL A 334 -22.38 -10.84 9.28
N HIS A 335 -21.39 -10.47 8.44
CA HIS A 335 -20.89 -11.36 7.38
C HIS A 335 -19.72 -12.25 7.79
N LEU A 336 -18.82 -11.74 8.64
CA LEU A 336 -17.55 -12.39 8.96
C LEU A 336 -17.40 -12.73 10.45
N GLY A 337 -18.16 -12.04 11.31
CA GLY A 337 -18.00 -12.06 12.76
C GLY A 337 -16.86 -11.16 13.28
N LEU A 338 -17.00 -10.69 14.52
CA LEU A 338 -16.00 -9.81 15.16
C LEU A 338 -14.60 -10.43 15.32
N GLU A 339 -14.47 -11.76 15.26
CA GLU A 339 -13.20 -12.48 15.40
C GLU A 339 -12.45 -12.68 14.09
N HIS A 340 -13.02 -12.28 12.94
CA HIS A 340 -12.37 -12.43 11.64
C HIS A 340 -11.07 -11.61 11.52
N ILE A 341 -10.07 -12.14 10.82
CA ILE A 341 -8.72 -11.55 10.68
C ILE A 341 -8.71 -10.16 10.03
N VAL A 342 -9.76 -9.81 9.28
CA VAL A 342 -9.90 -8.50 8.60
C VAL A 342 -10.54 -7.44 9.50
N THR A 343 -11.28 -7.83 10.54
CA THR A 343 -12.00 -6.90 11.44
C THR A 343 -11.12 -5.81 12.08
N PRO A 344 -9.85 -6.07 12.45
CA PRO A 344 -8.92 -5.03 12.90
C PRO A 344 -8.78 -3.82 11.96
N SER A 345 -8.99 -4.02 10.65
CA SER A 345 -8.95 -2.93 9.66
C SER A 345 -10.06 -1.89 9.83
N VAL A 346 -11.16 -2.24 10.52
CA VAL A 346 -12.27 -1.33 10.87
C VAL A 346 -12.11 -0.78 12.28
N LEU A 347 -11.73 -1.63 13.23
CA LEU A 347 -11.61 -1.28 14.65
C LEU A 347 -10.56 -0.20 14.89
N TYR A 348 -9.43 -0.26 14.19
CA TYR A 348 -8.34 0.71 14.37
C TYR A 348 -8.73 2.13 13.90
N PRO A 349 -9.21 2.35 12.66
CA PRO A 349 -9.70 3.66 12.25
C PRO A 349 -10.85 4.17 13.13
N LEU A 350 -11.77 3.30 13.55
CA LEU A 350 -12.89 3.69 14.41
C LEU A 350 -12.38 4.20 15.77
N ALA A 351 -11.47 3.47 16.42
CA ALA A 351 -10.85 3.91 17.66
C ALA A 351 -10.15 5.27 17.51
N ALA A 352 -9.41 5.46 16.40
CA ALA A 352 -8.73 6.73 16.12
C ALA A 352 -9.72 7.90 15.97
N SER A 353 -10.84 7.70 15.28
CA SER A 353 -11.88 8.72 15.13
C SER A 353 -12.64 9.01 16.43
N LEU A 354 -12.93 7.98 17.24
CA LEU A 354 -13.57 8.13 18.56
C LEU A 354 -12.69 8.92 19.55
N ILE A 355 -11.37 8.74 19.50
CA ILE A 355 -10.43 9.56 20.30
C ILE A 355 -10.56 11.05 19.95
N GLN A 356 -10.74 11.36 18.66
CA GLN A 356 -10.87 12.75 18.20
C GLN A 356 -12.22 13.36 18.57
N THR A 357 -13.29 12.56 18.66
CA THR A 357 -14.60 13.03 19.14
C THR A 357 -14.73 13.05 20.66
N GLY A 358 -13.76 12.47 21.38
CA GLY A 358 -13.74 12.40 22.84
C GLY A 358 -14.51 11.22 23.43
N GLU A 359 -14.95 10.27 22.62
CA GLU A 359 -15.63 9.03 23.01
C GLU A 359 -14.62 7.98 23.51
N MET A 360 -13.90 8.33 24.59
CA MET A 360 -12.71 7.61 25.04
C MET A 360 -12.98 6.18 25.52
N ASP A 361 -14.13 5.90 26.13
CA ASP A 361 -14.45 4.55 26.63
C ASP A 361 -14.74 3.57 25.49
N GLU A 362 -15.43 4.01 24.45
CA GLU A 362 -15.66 3.19 23.25
C GLU A 362 -14.37 3.01 22.46
N ALA A 363 -13.53 4.05 22.35
CA ALA A 363 -12.21 3.93 21.73
C ALA A 363 -11.33 2.87 22.41
N GLU A 364 -11.36 2.83 23.76
CA GLU A 364 -10.65 1.81 24.53
C GLU A 364 -11.16 0.39 24.24
N ASP A 365 -12.48 0.21 24.21
CA ASP A 365 -13.10 -1.08 23.86
C ASP A 365 -12.69 -1.53 22.45
N MET A 366 -12.72 -0.63 21.46
CA MET A 366 -12.28 -0.92 20.09
C MET A 366 -10.80 -1.33 20.03
N MET A 367 -9.91 -0.65 20.77
CA MET A 367 -8.50 -1.00 20.84
C MET A 367 -8.27 -2.36 21.51
N ARG A 368 -9.00 -2.68 22.59
CA ARG A 368 -8.92 -4.00 23.26
C ARG A 368 -9.37 -5.12 22.34
N ARG A 369 -10.49 -4.94 21.64
CA ARG A 369 -10.99 -5.93 20.66
C ARG A 369 -10.01 -6.12 19.51
N CYS A 370 -9.44 -5.03 18.99
CA CYS A 370 -8.45 -5.07 17.92
C CYS A 370 -7.21 -5.89 18.33
N LEU A 371 -6.67 -5.60 19.52
CA LEU A 371 -5.52 -6.32 20.06
C LEU A 371 -5.82 -7.81 20.27
N ALA A 372 -6.96 -8.15 20.89
CA ALA A 372 -7.35 -9.53 21.14
C ALA A 372 -7.53 -10.34 19.84
N ASN A 373 -8.18 -9.74 18.83
CA ASN A 373 -8.36 -10.36 17.51
C ASN A 373 -7.00 -10.62 16.83
N GLN A 374 -6.10 -9.63 16.81
CA GLN A 374 -4.78 -9.81 16.20
C GLN A 374 -3.92 -10.85 16.93
N GLU A 375 -3.96 -10.88 18.27
CA GLU A 375 -3.26 -11.90 19.06
C GLU A 375 -3.79 -13.31 18.77
N GLY A 376 -5.11 -13.47 18.61
CA GLY A 376 -5.75 -14.75 18.30
C GLY A 376 -5.44 -15.26 16.89
N ASN A 377 -5.43 -14.37 15.89
CA ASN A 377 -5.29 -14.74 14.47
C ASN A 377 -3.83 -14.81 13.99
N MET A 378 -2.95 -13.91 14.47
CA MET A 378 -1.57 -13.79 13.97
C MET A 378 -0.51 -14.23 14.99
N GLY A 379 -0.91 -14.44 16.25
CA GLY A 379 -0.01 -14.76 17.35
C GLY A 379 0.51 -13.51 18.09
N LYS A 380 0.83 -13.69 19.38
CA LYS A 380 1.18 -12.61 20.32
C LYS A 380 2.46 -11.85 19.98
N ASP A 381 3.37 -12.47 19.24
CA ASP A 381 4.67 -11.90 18.85
C ASP A 381 4.68 -11.35 17.41
N HIS A 382 3.50 -11.26 16.77
CA HIS A 382 3.37 -10.71 15.43
C HIS A 382 3.66 -9.19 15.42
N GLN A 383 4.20 -8.69 14.31
CA GLN A 383 4.56 -7.27 14.18
C GLN A 383 3.34 -6.34 14.26
N ALA A 384 2.20 -6.76 13.70
CA ALA A 384 0.95 -6.01 13.79
C ALA A 384 0.47 -5.87 15.25
N VAL A 385 0.67 -6.90 16.08
CA VAL A 385 0.36 -6.85 17.51
C VAL A 385 1.25 -5.84 18.23
N ALA A 386 2.56 -5.82 17.94
CA ALA A 386 3.48 -4.83 18.51
C ALA A 386 3.07 -3.38 18.19
N TYR A 387 2.62 -3.12 16.96
CA TYR A 387 2.11 -1.81 16.56
C TYR A 387 0.87 -1.41 17.37
N THR A 388 -0.11 -2.32 17.49
CA THR A 388 -1.33 -2.06 18.26
C THR A 388 -1.02 -1.87 19.75
N LEU A 389 -0.09 -2.65 20.32
CA LEU A 389 0.38 -2.48 21.69
C LEU A 389 0.99 -1.09 21.92
N HIS A 390 1.80 -0.60 20.97
CA HIS A 390 2.37 0.75 21.05
C HIS A 390 1.28 1.82 21.07
N VAL A 391 0.38 1.82 20.07
CA VAL A 391 -0.67 2.83 19.94
C VAL A 391 -1.62 2.79 21.14
N PHE A 392 -1.98 1.58 21.60
CA PHE A 392 -2.86 1.42 22.75
C PHE A 392 -2.17 1.85 24.06
N GLY A 393 -0.89 1.55 24.22
CA GLY A 393 -0.08 2.04 25.35
C GLY A 393 -0.03 3.57 25.43
N VAL A 394 0.18 4.23 24.29
CA VAL A 394 0.15 5.71 24.20
C VAL A 394 -1.23 6.25 24.59
N PHE A 395 -2.30 5.62 24.10
CA PHE A 395 -3.67 6.00 24.46
C PHE A 395 -3.94 5.84 25.96
N LEU A 396 -3.55 4.72 26.57
CA LEU A 396 -3.72 4.49 28.01
C LEU A 396 -2.93 5.48 28.87
N ARG A 397 -1.72 5.86 28.42
CA ARG A 397 -0.94 6.92 29.07
C ARG A 397 -1.71 8.24 29.05
N GLN A 398 -2.26 8.62 27.90
CA GLN A 398 -3.06 9.85 27.77
C GLN A 398 -4.31 9.83 28.68
N ARG A 399 -4.85 8.64 28.97
CA ARG A 399 -5.93 8.45 29.97
C ARG A 399 -5.45 8.43 31.42
N GLY A 400 -4.14 8.50 31.69
CA GLY A 400 -3.57 8.37 33.04
C GLY A 400 -3.52 6.93 33.57
N LYS A 401 -3.82 5.92 32.74
CA LYS A 401 -3.71 4.49 33.08
C LYS A 401 -2.26 4.01 32.92
N LEU A 402 -1.36 4.61 33.69
CA LEU A 402 0.09 4.47 33.50
C LEU A 402 0.58 3.02 33.64
N LYS A 403 0.12 2.27 34.64
CA LYS A 403 0.54 0.87 34.83
C LYS A 403 0.21 -0.03 33.64
N GLU A 404 -1.01 0.04 33.13
CA GLU A 404 -1.43 -0.72 31.94
C GLU A 404 -0.63 -0.26 30.71
N ALA A 405 -0.44 1.05 30.52
CA ALA A 405 0.38 1.59 29.44
C ALA A 405 1.82 1.02 29.48
N GLN A 406 2.44 0.99 30.66
CA GLN A 406 3.78 0.42 30.81
C GLN A 406 3.84 -1.06 30.44
N GLU A 407 2.84 -1.86 30.83
CA GLU A 407 2.79 -3.28 30.48
C GLU A 407 2.75 -3.47 28.96
N LEU A 408 1.85 -2.76 28.28
CA LEU A 408 1.74 -2.85 26.82
C LEU A 408 3.01 -2.36 26.11
N LEU A 409 3.60 -1.24 26.58
CA LEU A 409 4.81 -0.68 26.00
C LEU A 409 6.03 -1.61 26.21
N ARG A 410 6.17 -2.25 27.39
CA ARG A 410 7.22 -3.26 27.63
C ARG A 410 7.07 -4.46 26.68
N ARG A 411 5.83 -4.95 26.49
CA ARG A 411 5.55 -6.03 25.53
C ARG A 411 5.88 -5.63 24.09
N CYS A 412 5.47 -4.43 23.67
CA CYS A 412 5.82 -3.86 22.36
C CYS A 412 7.34 -3.84 22.15
N ILE A 413 8.10 -3.35 23.13
CA ILE A 413 9.56 -3.30 23.08
C ILE A 413 10.14 -4.71 22.94
N ALA A 414 9.70 -5.68 23.73
CA ALA A 414 10.21 -7.06 23.68
C ALA A 414 10.01 -7.71 22.30
N ILE A 415 8.84 -7.50 21.67
CA ILE A 415 8.56 -8.03 20.33
C ILE A 415 9.48 -7.40 19.28
N TYR A 416 9.69 -6.08 19.34
CA TYR A 416 10.60 -5.41 18.41
C TYR A 416 12.07 -5.72 18.67
N GLN A 417 12.48 -5.99 19.92
CA GLN A 417 13.85 -6.42 20.25
C GLN A 417 14.19 -7.79 19.66
N ALA A 418 13.21 -8.70 19.59
CA ALA A 418 13.41 -10.02 19.01
C ALA A 418 13.56 -10.01 17.48
N LYS A 419 13.26 -8.89 16.81
CA LYS A 419 13.30 -8.75 15.34
C LYS A 419 14.37 -7.77 14.90
N THR A 420 15.26 -8.20 13.99
CA THR A 420 16.35 -7.36 13.47
C THR A 420 15.87 -6.48 12.30
N GLY A 421 16.13 -5.17 12.34
CA GLY A 421 15.81 -4.27 11.22
C GLY A 421 15.67 -2.80 11.59
N THR A 422 16.00 -1.90 10.65
CA THR A 422 16.03 -0.43 10.93
C THR A 422 14.66 0.22 11.11
N GLU A 423 13.59 -0.37 10.56
CA GLU A 423 12.21 0.08 10.81
C GLU A 423 11.74 -0.21 12.24
N HIS A 424 12.24 -1.29 12.85
CA HIS A 424 11.90 -1.62 14.23
C HIS A 424 12.52 -0.66 15.24
N ILE A 425 13.67 -0.06 14.90
CA ILE A 425 14.38 0.87 15.78
C ILE A 425 13.54 2.13 16.05
N CYS A 426 12.85 2.69 15.04
CA CYS A 426 12.05 3.90 15.25
C CYS A 426 10.82 3.64 16.16
N MET A 427 10.15 2.50 16.00
CA MET A 427 8.98 2.14 16.81
C MET A 427 9.36 1.76 18.23
N MET A 428 10.46 1.01 18.39
CA MET A 428 10.98 0.64 19.70
C MET A 428 11.48 1.85 20.49
N THR A 429 12.19 2.79 19.84
CA THR A 429 12.60 4.05 20.48
C THR A 429 11.38 4.88 20.91
N SER A 430 10.36 4.97 20.07
CA SER A 430 9.10 5.64 20.43
C SER A 430 8.41 4.96 21.63
N ALA A 431 8.32 3.63 21.65
CA ALA A 431 7.71 2.89 22.75
C ALA A 431 8.47 3.05 24.08
N ARG A 432 9.80 3.14 24.03
CA ARG A 432 10.62 3.42 25.22
C ARG A 432 10.47 4.82 25.75
N LEU A 433 10.39 5.80 24.86
CA LEU A 433 10.16 7.17 25.26
C LEU A 433 8.83 7.29 26.00
N GLU A 434 7.80 6.63 25.49
CA GLU A 434 6.49 6.56 26.15
C GLU A 434 6.54 5.81 27.49
N LEU A 435 7.30 4.73 27.57
CA LEU A 435 7.50 3.99 28.82
C LEU A 435 8.21 4.85 29.88
N SER A 436 9.25 5.59 29.48
CA SER A 436 9.98 6.53 30.35
C SER A 436 9.07 7.62 30.91
N ILE A 437 8.22 8.19 30.06
CA ILE A 437 7.23 9.19 30.48
C ILE A 437 6.30 8.60 31.54
N CYS A 438 5.81 7.38 31.33
CA CYS A 438 4.93 6.72 32.30
C CYS A 438 5.61 6.52 33.66
N LEU A 439 6.86 6.04 33.67
CA LEU A 439 7.63 5.82 34.90
C LEU A 439 7.91 7.12 35.67
N ARG A 440 8.14 8.23 34.95
CA ARG A 440 8.32 9.55 35.57
C ARG A 440 7.08 10.02 36.32
N HIS A 441 5.92 9.84 35.73
CA HIS A 441 4.66 10.25 36.36
C HIS A 441 4.36 9.47 37.65
N GLU A 442 4.82 8.22 37.77
CA GLU A 442 4.66 7.41 39.00
C GLU A 442 5.73 7.69 40.07
N GLY A 443 6.79 8.44 39.75
CA GLY A 443 7.91 8.68 40.67
C GLY A 443 8.85 7.48 40.84
N ASP A 444 8.66 6.41 40.06
CA ASP A 444 9.39 5.13 40.11
C ASP A 444 10.70 5.13 39.28
N LEU A 445 11.29 6.31 39.07
CA LEU A 445 12.53 6.52 38.31
C LEU A 445 13.80 6.09 39.07
N LYS A 446 13.77 4.92 39.73
CA LYS A 446 14.93 4.40 40.47
C LYS A 446 15.89 3.56 39.63
N ASP A 447 15.45 3.07 38.46
CA ASP A 447 16.19 2.09 37.64
C ASP A 447 16.55 2.56 36.20
N TRP A 448 16.43 3.86 35.87
CA TRP A 448 16.62 4.34 34.49
C TRP A 448 18.05 4.75 34.09
N GLY A 449 19.07 4.29 34.82
CA GLY A 449 20.50 4.46 34.51
C GLY A 449 21.16 5.67 35.21
N GLN A 450 22.41 5.51 35.64
CA GLN A 450 23.08 6.36 36.66
C GLN A 450 23.61 7.73 36.17
N SER A 451 23.08 8.35 35.11
CA SER A 451 23.59 9.67 34.67
C SER A 451 22.56 10.51 33.90
N GLU A 452 21.47 10.88 34.57
CA GLU A 452 20.56 11.91 34.05
C GLU A 452 21.17 13.31 34.17
N ILE A 453 21.24 14.00 33.04
CA ILE A 453 21.71 15.38 32.96
C ILE A 453 20.49 16.26 32.69
N SER A 454 20.13 17.08 33.68
CA SER A 454 19.08 18.10 33.54
C SER A 454 19.54 19.18 32.57
N VAL A 455 18.66 19.55 31.63
CA VAL A 455 19.03 20.41 30.51
C VAL A 455 18.57 21.85 30.77
N GLY A 456 19.38 22.61 31.51
CA GLY A 456 19.07 24.01 31.85
C GLY A 456 17.78 24.15 32.66
N SER A 457 16.94 25.14 32.33
CA SER A 457 15.62 25.34 32.95
C SER A 457 14.47 24.62 32.24
N SER A 458 14.77 23.82 31.21
CA SER A 458 13.76 23.03 30.49
C SER A 458 13.43 21.74 31.26
N SER A 459 12.26 21.14 30.98
CA SER A 459 11.92 19.82 31.54
C SER A 459 12.61 18.65 30.82
N SER A 460 13.52 18.95 29.89
CA SER A 460 14.24 17.95 29.10
C SER A 460 15.36 17.32 29.91
N THR A 461 15.62 16.05 29.63
CA THR A 461 16.68 15.27 30.27
C THR A 461 17.51 14.56 29.21
N LEU A 462 18.82 14.49 29.43
CA LEU A 462 19.74 13.68 28.64
C LEU A 462 20.21 12.49 29.46
N ARG A 463 20.26 11.32 28.84
CA ARG A 463 20.82 10.10 29.43
C ARG A 463 21.99 9.64 28.59
N ILE A 464 23.14 9.39 29.19
CA ILE A 464 24.27 8.75 28.50
C ILE A 464 23.92 7.28 28.30
N LEU A 465 24.07 6.77 27.07
CA LEU A 465 23.94 5.35 26.80
C LEU A 465 25.27 4.65 27.12
N ASP A 466 25.21 3.62 27.95
CA ASP A 466 26.35 2.75 28.24
C ASP A 466 26.64 1.83 27.06
N ASP A 467 27.89 1.39 26.92
CA ASP A 467 28.33 0.54 25.80
C ASP A 467 27.60 -0.83 25.77
N ASP A 468 27.10 -1.30 26.91
CA ASP A 468 26.32 -2.55 27.04
C ASP A 468 24.82 -2.38 26.72
N ASP A 469 24.33 -1.15 26.48
CA ASP A 469 22.95 -0.93 26.06
C ASP A 469 22.80 -1.34 24.58
N TRP A 470 21.92 -2.28 24.27
CA TRP A 470 21.69 -2.69 22.87
C TRP A 470 21.32 -1.50 21.96
N GLU A 471 20.72 -0.43 22.52
CA GLU A 471 20.40 0.80 21.78
C GLU A 471 21.68 1.49 21.30
N TYR A 472 22.74 1.44 22.11
CA TYR A 472 24.06 1.95 21.75
C TYR A 472 24.64 1.19 20.55
N GLU A 473 24.65 -0.15 20.60
CA GLU A 473 25.15 -1.00 19.51
C GLU A 473 24.35 -0.77 18.21
N ALA A 474 23.01 -0.78 18.29
CA ALA A 474 22.13 -0.55 17.15
C ALA A 474 22.31 0.84 16.52
N LEU A 475 22.49 1.89 17.33
CA LEU A 475 22.78 3.24 16.85
C LEU A 475 24.18 3.34 16.26
N CYS A 476 25.16 2.63 16.83
CA CYS A 476 26.49 2.53 16.26
C CYS A 476 26.47 1.91 14.87
N ASP A 477 25.75 0.80 14.71
CA ASP A 477 25.57 0.13 13.42
C ASP A 477 24.80 0.99 12.44
N LEU A 478 23.69 1.61 12.85
CA LEU A 478 22.94 2.57 12.03
C LEU A 478 23.83 3.71 11.54
N PHE A 479 24.67 4.26 12.42
CA PHE A 479 25.59 5.35 12.09
C PHE A 479 26.69 4.91 11.12
N LYS A 480 27.36 3.79 11.40
CA LYS A 480 28.49 3.27 10.63
C LYS A 480 28.07 2.74 9.25
N THR A 481 26.99 1.94 9.18
CA THR A 481 26.48 1.39 7.91
C THR A 481 26.01 2.48 6.95
N ARG A 482 25.56 3.63 7.48
CA ARG A 482 25.11 4.77 6.66
C ARG A 482 26.20 5.84 6.47
N TRP A 483 27.46 5.53 6.76
CA TRP A 483 28.60 6.42 6.51
C TRP A 483 29.20 6.19 5.10
N LEU A 484 28.55 6.78 4.07
CA LEU A 484 28.83 6.44 2.66
C LEU A 484 29.76 7.41 1.90
N LYS A 485 30.19 8.52 2.53
CA LYS A 485 31.14 9.50 1.95
C LYS A 485 32.59 9.09 2.27
N PRO A 486 33.63 9.58 1.54
CA PRO A 486 35.00 9.09 1.70
C PRO A 486 35.36 8.97 3.18
N GLN A 487 35.62 7.74 3.62
CA GLN A 487 35.95 7.48 5.01
C GLN A 487 37.27 8.19 5.31
N PRO A 488 37.41 8.79 6.51
CA PRO A 488 38.72 9.21 6.97
C PRO A 488 39.69 8.03 6.90
N THR A 489 40.96 8.28 6.65
CA THR A 489 42.02 7.25 6.51
C THR A 489 42.05 6.28 7.68
N ASN A 490 41.72 6.75 8.88
CA ASN A 490 41.66 5.97 10.11
C ASN A 490 40.23 5.71 10.61
N GLY A 491 39.21 5.92 9.75
CA GLY A 491 37.80 5.67 10.03
C GLY A 491 37.13 6.72 10.92
N VAL A 492 35.95 6.36 11.46
CA VAL A 492 35.18 7.20 12.38
C VAL A 492 34.94 6.42 13.67
N SER A 493 35.28 7.02 14.81
CA SER A 493 35.00 6.44 16.12
C SER A 493 33.86 7.19 16.80
N ILE A 494 32.80 6.48 17.18
CA ILE A 494 31.77 7.00 18.08
C ILE A 494 32.40 7.11 19.46
N VAL A 495 32.24 8.28 20.08
CA VAL A 495 32.82 8.61 21.38
C VAL A 495 31.77 8.47 22.47
N ARG A 496 30.52 8.86 22.18
CA ARG A 496 29.39 8.74 23.10
C ARG A 496 28.06 8.92 22.37
N ILE A 497 27.00 8.37 22.94
CA ILE A 497 25.62 8.63 22.53
C ILE A 497 24.81 9.12 23.73
N PHE A 498 24.07 10.21 23.53
CA PHE A 498 23.07 10.69 24.48
C PHE A 498 21.68 10.34 23.96
N SER A 499 20.85 9.72 24.78
CA SER A 499 19.39 9.66 24.59
C SER A 499 18.76 10.96 25.08
N ILE A 500 17.81 11.48 24.31
CA ILE A 500 17.18 12.78 24.51
C ILE A 500 15.72 12.56 24.86
N GLN A 501 15.33 13.03 26.03
CA GLN A 501 13.94 13.15 26.42
C GLN A 501 13.54 14.62 26.39
N VAL A 502 12.78 14.99 25.37
CA VAL A 502 12.28 16.37 25.17
C VAL A 502 11.12 16.69 26.13
N PRO A 503 10.66 17.96 26.22
CA PRO A 503 9.48 18.30 27.03
C PRO A 503 8.24 17.55 26.55
N LEU A 504 7.36 17.17 27.49
CA LEU A 504 6.12 16.43 27.19
C LEU A 504 5.28 17.10 26.11
N GLU A 505 5.18 18.43 26.13
CA GLU A 505 4.45 19.19 25.12
C GLU A 505 5.00 18.98 23.70
N VAL A 506 6.33 18.88 23.55
CA VAL A 506 6.99 18.65 22.25
C VAL A 506 6.70 17.21 21.79
N HIS A 507 6.79 16.26 22.71
CA HIS A 507 6.49 14.86 22.46
C HIS A 507 5.03 14.66 22.01
N ASP A 508 4.07 15.17 22.79
CA ASP A 508 2.64 15.00 22.53
C ASP A 508 2.22 15.68 21.22
N LYS A 509 2.83 16.81 20.87
CA LYS A 509 2.66 17.45 19.57
C LYS A 509 3.17 16.58 18.41
N HIS A 510 4.31 15.89 18.58
CA HIS A 510 4.81 14.94 17.60
C HIS A 510 3.88 13.73 17.45
N GLU A 511 3.37 13.18 18.55
CA GLU A 511 2.40 12.07 18.53
C GLU A 511 1.10 12.46 17.83
N LEU A 512 0.56 13.64 18.14
CA LEU A 512 -0.63 14.16 17.47
C LEU A 512 -0.37 14.32 15.97
N TYR A 513 0.79 14.87 15.60
CA TYR A 513 1.18 15.04 14.21
C TYR A 513 1.27 13.69 13.47
N LYS A 514 1.87 12.65 14.08
CA LYS A 514 1.90 11.29 13.50
C LYS A 514 0.50 10.74 13.22
N ARG A 515 -0.48 10.99 14.09
CA ARG A 515 -1.86 10.52 13.88
C ARG A 515 -2.58 11.25 12.73
N MET A 516 -2.13 12.45 12.37
CA MET A 516 -2.76 13.29 11.35
C MET A 516 -2.16 13.10 9.95
N VAL A 517 -1.03 12.40 9.82
CA VAL A 517 -0.35 12.21 8.53
C VAL A 517 -0.20 10.72 8.23
N VAL A 518 -0.17 10.35 6.94
CA VAL A 518 0.21 8.99 6.53
C VAL A 518 1.60 8.69 7.12
N VAL A 519 1.67 7.71 8.02
CA VAL A 519 2.85 7.49 8.86
C VAL A 519 3.95 6.81 8.05
N ASN A 520 4.90 7.60 7.55
CA ASN A 520 6.21 7.13 7.11
C ASN A 520 7.28 7.59 8.12
N LEU A 521 7.19 7.06 9.34
CA LEU A 521 8.10 7.40 10.43
C LEU A 521 9.46 6.75 10.19
N ARG A 522 10.49 7.55 9.92
CA ARG A 522 11.85 7.05 9.70
C ARG A 522 12.85 7.74 10.61
N GLN A 523 13.83 6.98 11.08
CA GLN A 523 15.02 7.53 11.72
C GLN A 523 15.92 8.19 10.67
N ARG A 524 16.25 9.45 10.91
CA ARG A 524 17.09 10.26 10.02
C ARG A 524 18.18 11.00 10.80
N PHE A 525 19.27 11.33 10.10
CA PHE A 525 20.37 12.10 10.66
C PHE A 525 20.22 13.59 10.38
N HIS A 526 20.57 14.42 11.37
CA HIS A 526 20.64 15.87 11.25
C HIS A 526 21.96 16.39 11.83
N GLY A 527 22.81 16.95 10.97
CA GLY A 527 24.02 17.67 11.38
C GLY A 527 23.72 19.16 11.60
N THR A 528 24.32 19.76 12.63
CA THR A 528 24.13 21.18 12.94
C THR A 528 25.34 21.79 13.64
N SER A 529 25.25 23.06 14.04
CA SER A 529 26.35 23.83 14.61
C SER A 529 26.31 23.98 16.13
N CYS A 530 27.51 24.08 16.72
CA CYS A 530 27.72 24.50 18.10
C CYS A 530 28.36 25.89 18.14
N ASN A 531 28.07 26.68 19.17
CA ASN A 531 28.81 27.93 19.39
C ASN A 531 30.28 27.66 19.75
N ASP A 532 31.15 28.62 19.43
CA ASP A 532 32.60 28.49 19.66
C ASP A 532 32.96 28.22 21.12
N GLY A 533 32.31 28.89 22.08
CA GLY A 533 32.50 28.67 23.52
C GLY A 533 31.69 27.52 24.14
N CYS A 534 31.05 26.66 23.32
CA CYS A 534 30.25 25.56 23.83
C CYS A 534 31.11 24.31 24.09
N ASN A 535 31.25 23.93 25.36
CA ASN A 535 32.05 22.76 25.79
C ASN A 535 31.23 21.50 26.09
N PHE A 536 29.91 21.54 25.88
CA PHE A 536 28.98 20.44 26.17
C PHE A 536 29.40 19.07 25.60
N MET A 537 30.09 19.05 24.44
CA MET A 537 30.52 17.80 23.79
C MET A 537 31.94 17.35 24.18
N VAL A 538 32.73 18.22 24.81
CA VAL A 538 34.16 18.00 25.12
C VAL A 538 34.34 17.47 26.53
N ASP A 539 33.61 18.02 27.51
CA ASP A 539 33.74 17.66 28.91
C ASP A 539 32.36 17.40 29.55
N PRO A 540 31.89 16.14 29.59
CA PRO A 540 30.61 15.79 30.19
C PRO A 540 30.63 15.83 31.72
N GLN A 541 31.80 15.77 32.37
CA GLN A 541 31.94 15.75 33.83
C GLN A 541 32.14 17.17 34.39
N GLY A 542 32.62 18.12 33.57
CA GLY A 542 32.79 19.54 33.90
C GLY A 542 31.80 20.51 33.22
N ALA A 543 31.03 20.08 32.21
CA ALA A 543 29.88 20.84 31.70
C ALA A 543 28.57 20.08 31.99
N THR A 544 27.97 20.40 33.14
CA THR A 544 26.78 19.75 33.71
C THR A 544 25.48 19.91 32.91
N ALA A 545 25.49 20.61 31.76
CA ALA A 545 24.33 20.80 30.88
C ALA A 545 24.72 21.44 29.53
N PRO A 546 23.84 21.40 28.51
CA PRO A 546 23.91 22.29 27.34
C PRO A 546 24.07 23.76 27.72
N CYS A 547 24.79 24.54 26.92
CA CYS A 547 25.28 25.87 27.31
C CYS A 547 24.22 26.97 27.50
N GLY A 548 22.93 26.67 27.28
CA GLY A 548 21.82 27.61 27.47
C GLY A 548 21.75 28.78 26.48
N LEU A 549 22.76 28.97 25.62
CA LEU A 549 22.79 30.08 24.67
C LEU A 549 21.76 29.88 23.55
N SER A 550 20.91 30.87 23.35
CA SER A 550 19.87 30.88 22.30
C SER A 550 20.42 30.82 20.87
N SER A 551 21.74 30.96 20.68
CA SER A 551 22.42 30.87 19.37
C SER A 551 23.09 29.52 19.12
N CYS A 552 23.11 28.62 20.11
CA CYS A 552 23.73 27.30 19.99
C CYS A 552 22.69 26.24 19.54
N SER A 553 22.74 25.83 18.27
CA SER A 553 21.73 24.97 17.65
C SER A 553 21.61 23.61 18.35
N VAL A 554 22.73 22.94 18.60
CA VAL A 554 22.76 21.63 19.29
C VAL A 554 22.11 21.72 20.68
N CYS A 555 22.53 22.68 21.48
CA CYS A 555 22.02 22.84 22.83
C CYS A 555 20.51 23.13 22.85
N ASN A 556 20.03 23.98 21.93
CA ASN A 556 18.61 24.29 21.82
C ASN A 556 17.77 23.11 21.35
N ILE A 557 18.27 22.28 20.44
CA ILE A 557 17.54 21.07 20.00
C ILE A 557 17.41 20.08 21.16
N CYS A 558 18.46 19.90 21.98
CA CYS A 558 18.37 19.08 23.20
C CYS A 558 17.37 19.65 24.22
N MET A 559 17.25 20.97 24.34
CA MET A 559 16.35 21.62 25.31
C MET A 559 14.89 21.69 24.85
N LEU A 560 14.64 22.00 23.58
CA LEU A 560 13.33 22.47 23.09
C LEU A 560 12.78 21.65 21.91
N GLY A 561 13.52 20.64 21.44
CA GLY A 561 13.23 19.99 20.17
C GLY A 561 13.60 20.83 18.95
N PHE A 562 13.17 20.40 17.76
CA PHE A 562 13.39 21.17 16.54
C PHE A 562 12.49 22.40 16.49
N LYS A 563 13.06 23.59 16.31
CA LYS A 563 12.33 24.87 16.23
C LYS A 563 12.62 25.65 14.96
N LEU A 564 11.62 25.80 14.09
CA LEU A 564 11.65 26.56 12.83
C LEU A 564 11.75 28.06 13.12
N GLY A 565 12.96 28.50 13.46
CA GLY A 565 13.29 29.87 13.88
C GLY A 565 14.80 30.10 13.94
N LYS A 566 15.28 30.94 14.87
CA LYS A 566 16.72 31.28 15.02
C LYS A 566 17.64 30.05 15.23
N ASN A 567 17.09 28.90 15.61
CA ASN A 567 17.84 27.70 16.02
C ASN A 567 18.05 26.67 14.89
N VAL A 568 17.11 26.53 13.96
CA VAL A 568 17.23 25.59 12.82
C VAL A 568 18.04 26.20 11.67
N ALA A 569 18.29 27.51 11.71
CA ALA A 569 18.79 28.24 10.56
C ALA A 569 20.27 28.62 10.59
N ARG A 570 21.12 28.20 11.56
CA ARG A 570 22.56 28.48 11.40
C ARG A 570 23.21 27.60 10.33
N THR A 571 22.79 26.35 10.15
CA THR A 571 23.32 25.48 9.08
C THR A 571 22.95 25.95 7.67
N ALA A 572 21.84 26.67 7.53
CA ALA A 572 21.34 27.20 6.26
C ALA A 572 21.65 28.69 6.01
N ARG A 573 21.53 29.55 7.04
CA ARG A 573 21.78 31.00 6.92
C ARG A 573 23.22 31.39 7.20
N ALA A 574 23.98 30.63 8.00
CA ALA A 574 25.37 31.00 8.30
C ALA A 574 26.36 30.63 7.18
N SER A 575 25.98 29.72 6.28
CA SER A 575 26.83 29.26 5.18
C SER A 575 26.75 30.14 3.92
N GLY A 576 25.78 31.06 3.82
CA GLY A 576 25.55 31.86 2.62
C GLY A 576 25.14 31.03 1.39
N ILE A 577 24.77 29.76 1.58
CA ILE A 577 24.40 28.82 0.52
C ILE A 577 22.87 28.81 0.36
N PRO A 578 22.33 28.99 -0.86
CA PRO A 578 20.90 28.89 -1.10
C PRO A 578 20.37 27.48 -0.75
N LEU A 579 19.29 27.43 0.03
CA LEU A 579 18.63 26.18 0.40
C LEU A 579 17.94 25.55 -0.82
N ARG A 580 18.28 24.29 -1.12
CA ARG A 580 17.76 23.57 -2.29
C ARG A 580 16.23 23.44 -2.28
N TYR A 581 15.60 23.35 -1.11
CA TYR A 581 14.18 23.02 -0.96
C TYR A 581 13.49 23.98 0.01
N GLY A 582 13.92 25.24 0.06
CA GLY A 582 13.29 26.25 0.90
C GLY A 582 13.57 26.11 2.41
N THR A 583 12.88 26.90 3.23
CA THR A 583 13.13 26.98 4.68
C THR A 583 12.41 25.86 5.42
N GLY A 584 13.14 24.80 5.76
CA GLY A 584 12.65 23.68 6.57
C GLY A 584 13.78 23.04 7.39
N ILE A 585 13.49 21.93 8.07
CA ILE A 585 14.48 21.14 8.80
C ILE A 585 14.99 20.04 7.88
N TYR A 586 16.30 20.06 7.62
CA TYR A 586 16.96 19.14 6.71
C TYR A 586 17.46 17.89 7.43
N PHE A 587 17.18 16.75 6.82
CA PHE A 587 17.54 15.42 7.26
C PHE A 587 18.13 14.60 6.12
N SER A 588 18.88 13.56 6.44
CA SER A 588 19.35 12.58 5.45
C SER A 588 19.23 11.17 6.00
N SER A 589 19.09 10.17 5.12
CA SER A 589 19.30 8.78 5.53
C SER A 589 20.79 8.51 5.83
N VAL A 590 21.72 9.30 5.27
CA VAL A 590 23.16 9.03 5.26
C VAL A 590 23.89 9.89 6.30
N SER A 591 24.48 9.27 7.31
CA SER A 591 25.25 9.96 8.37
C SER A 591 26.43 10.74 7.79
N GLY A 592 27.14 10.16 6.80
CA GLY A 592 28.24 10.82 6.09
C GLY A 592 27.83 12.11 5.36
N LYS A 593 26.58 12.21 4.88
CA LYS A 593 26.05 13.45 4.29
C LYS A 593 25.69 14.46 5.38
N ALA A 594 25.04 14.02 6.46
CA ALA A 594 24.75 14.87 7.61
C ALA A 594 26.04 15.46 8.23
N ASN A 595 27.15 14.74 8.16
CA ASN A 595 28.46 15.18 8.65
C ASN A 595 28.98 16.47 7.98
N ASP A 596 28.60 16.78 6.73
CA ASP A 596 29.01 18.04 6.10
C ASP A 596 28.54 19.26 6.89
N TYR A 597 27.32 19.16 7.43
CA TYR A 597 26.73 20.17 8.30
C TYR A 597 27.27 20.09 9.73
N ALA A 598 27.56 18.88 10.21
CA ALA A 598 28.15 18.65 11.54
C ALA A 598 29.58 19.22 11.69
N ARG A 599 30.30 19.53 10.60
CA ARG A 599 31.61 20.23 10.68
C ARG A 599 31.54 21.54 11.47
N LEU A 600 30.39 22.22 11.43
CA LEU A 600 30.16 23.46 12.19
C LEU A 600 29.96 23.22 13.71
N SER A 601 29.94 21.95 14.14
CA SER A 601 29.98 21.59 15.55
C SER A 601 31.38 21.21 16.04
N ALA A 602 32.41 21.22 15.17
CA ALA A 602 33.74 20.73 15.52
C ALA A 602 34.31 21.42 16.78
N LYS A 603 34.86 20.61 17.68
CA LYS A 603 35.56 21.02 18.91
C LYS A 603 36.77 20.12 19.12
N THR A 604 37.78 20.61 19.82
CA THR A 604 38.95 19.80 20.18
C THR A 604 38.69 19.09 21.51
N GLY A 605 38.77 17.76 21.50
CA GLY A 605 38.68 16.89 22.66
C GLY A 605 39.86 17.06 23.61
N SER A 606 39.73 16.53 24.83
CA SER A 606 40.80 16.55 25.84
C SER A 606 42.05 15.78 25.41
N ASP A 607 41.90 14.81 24.51
CA ASP A 607 42.96 14.01 23.89
C ASP A 607 43.52 14.65 22.60
N GLY A 608 43.05 15.86 22.25
CA GLY A 608 43.42 16.56 21.02
C GLY A 608 42.65 16.12 19.77
N ALA A 609 41.75 15.13 19.86
CA ALA A 609 40.95 14.67 18.73
C ALA A 609 39.90 15.71 18.32
N GLU A 610 39.58 15.82 17.02
CA GLU A 610 38.44 16.64 16.60
C GLU A 610 37.13 15.87 16.88
N LEU A 611 36.27 16.45 17.70
CA LEU A 611 34.94 15.93 18.04
C LEU A 611 33.87 16.68 17.26
N ARG A 612 32.91 15.95 16.72
CA ARG A 612 31.69 16.47 16.08
C ARG A 612 30.47 15.79 16.67
N CYS A 613 29.29 16.38 16.43
CA CYS A 613 28.04 15.73 16.80
C CYS A 613 26.98 15.79 15.70
N MET A 614 26.05 14.84 15.74
CA MET A 614 24.84 14.85 14.93
C MET A 614 23.68 14.21 15.66
N PHE A 615 22.46 14.65 15.33
CA PHE A 615 21.24 14.08 15.89
C PHE A 615 20.75 12.89 15.09
N VAL A 616 20.17 11.92 15.79
CA VAL A 616 19.21 10.96 15.24
C VAL A 616 17.82 11.42 15.66
N ALA A 617 16.93 11.55 14.67
CA ALA A 617 15.57 12.01 14.90
C ALA A 617 14.55 11.03 14.30
N ASN A 618 13.43 10.86 14.99
CA ASN A 618 12.24 10.24 14.44
C ASN A 618 11.52 11.30 13.59
N VAL A 619 11.48 11.09 12.28
CA VAL A 619 10.92 12.04 11.32
C VAL A 619 9.65 11.45 10.70
N ALA A 620 8.52 12.09 10.97
CA ALA A 620 7.23 11.81 10.36
C ALA A 620 7.11 12.65 9.07
N GLY A 621 7.46 12.06 7.93
CA GLY A 621 7.48 12.77 6.65
C GLY A 621 6.10 13.15 6.11
N GLY A 622 5.05 12.45 6.52
CA GLY A 622 3.72 12.56 5.89
C GLY A 622 3.79 12.27 4.39
N LYS A 623 2.92 12.94 3.61
CA LYS A 623 3.02 12.96 2.14
C LYS A 623 4.29 13.69 1.74
N ALA A 624 5.25 12.94 1.22
CA ALA A 624 6.49 13.47 0.68
C ALA A 624 6.33 13.85 -0.80
N PHE A 625 6.80 15.03 -1.18
CA PHE A 625 7.06 15.36 -2.57
C PHE A 625 8.45 14.86 -2.97
N SER A 626 8.52 13.73 -3.67
CA SER A 626 9.75 13.23 -4.25
C SER A 626 10.14 14.02 -5.49
N THR A 627 11.41 14.40 -5.61
CA THR A 627 11.93 15.12 -6.77
C THR A 627 13.37 14.77 -7.07
N LYS A 628 13.68 14.59 -8.35
CA LYS A 628 15.06 14.48 -8.88
C LYS A 628 15.67 15.85 -9.21
N LYS A 629 14.91 16.94 -9.06
CA LYS A 629 15.40 18.31 -9.28
C LYS A 629 16.40 18.69 -8.19
N SER A 630 17.47 19.38 -8.59
CA SER A 630 18.54 19.84 -7.71
C SER A 630 18.13 20.94 -6.72
N HIS A 631 17.04 21.64 -7.04
CA HIS A 631 16.42 22.69 -6.22
C HIS A 631 14.94 22.87 -6.60
N LEU A 632 14.18 23.48 -5.69
CA LEU A 632 12.80 23.96 -5.86
C LEU A 632 12.73 25.43 -5.40
N PRO A 633 11.90 26.27 -6.04
CA PRO A 633 11.63 27.62 -5.57
C PRO A 633 11.11 27.62 -4.13
N GLN A 634 11.63 28.51 -3.29
CA GLN A 634 11.25 28.53 -1.86
C GLN A 634 9.75 28.75 -1.64
N SER A 635 9.08 29.49 -2.51
CA SER A 635 7.62 29.70 -2.49
C SER A 635 6.80 28.45 -2.82
N GLU A 636 7.43 27.44 -3.40
CA GLU A 636 6.81 26.18 -3.82
C GLU A 636 7.11 25.03 -2.84
N CYS A 637 7.72 25.33 -1.69
CA CYS A 637 8.16 24.34 -0.71
C CYS A 637 7.41 24.47 0.63
N PRO A 638 6.75 23.39 1.12
CA PRO A 638 6.46 22.16 0.39
C PRO A 638 5.40 22.39 -0.71
N PRO A 639 5.39 21.60 -1.79
CA PRO A 639 4.31 21.67 -2.77
C PRO A 639 2.94 21.43 -2.13
N SER A 640 1.89 22.01 -2.71
CA SER A 640 0.55 21.96 -2.14
C SER A 640 0.09 20.51 -1.91
N GLY A 641 -0.39 20.24 -0.70
CA GLY A 641 -0.80 18.90 -0.26
C GLY A 641 0.33 18.05 0.36
N CYS A 642 1.60 18.40 0.17
CA CYS A 642 2.74 17.67 0.74
C CYS A 642 3.19 18.26 2.09
N GLN A 643 3.64 17.40 3.00
CA GLN A 643 4.17 17.81 4.31
C GLN A 643 5.71 17.81 4.35
N SER A 644 6.34 17.15 3.39
CA SER A 644 7.79 17.12 3.25
C SER A 644 8.22 17.11 1.79
N VAL A 645 9.50 17.39 1.54
CA VAL A 645 10.16 17.23 0.24
C VAL A 645 11.27 16.21 0.39
N VAL A 646 11.36 15.29 -0.56
CA VAL A 646 12.43 14.29 -0.66
C VAL A 646 13.18 14.52 -1.96
N GLY A 647 14.38 15.06 -1.86
CA GLY A 647 15.33 15.09 -2.96
C GLY A 647 15.88 13.68 -3.17
N GLU A 648 15.58 13.07 -4.31
CA GLU A 648 16.04 11.72 -4.65
C GLU A 648 17.46 11.72 -5.22
N VAL A 649 18.13 10.57 -5.11
CA VAL A 649 19.44 10.34 -5.71
C VAL A 649 19.31 10.42 -7.23
N GLY A 650 20.21 11.18 -7.86
CA GLY A 650 20.20 11.39 -9.31
C GLY A 650 21.36 12.27 -9.75
N HIS A 651 21.28 12.85 -10.96
CA HIS A 651 22.38 13.62 -11.55
C HIS A 651 22.93 14.76 -10.67
N ALA A 652 22.13 15.33 -9.76
CA ALA A 652 22.51 16.46 -8.92
C ALA A 652 22.63 16.16 -7.41
N LEU A 653 22.14 15.01 -6.94
CA LEU A 653 22.17 14.59 -5.54
C LEU A 653 22.77 13.20 -5.43
N ASN A 654 23.87 13.09 -4.69
CA ASN A 654 24.53 11.80 -4.45
C ASN A 654 23.82 10.95 -3.38
N TYR A 655 23.01 11.59 -2.52
CA TYR A 655 22.24 10.93 -1.47
C TYR A 655 20.94 11.70 -1.24
N ASP A 656 19.96 11.03 -0.63
CA ASP A 656 18.66 11.62 -0.37
C ASP A 656 18.73 12.82 0.60
N GLU A 657 17.79 13.73 0.44
CA GLU A 657 17.64 14.92 1.27
C GLU A 657 16.17 15.06 1.64
N VAL A 658 15.85 14.91 2.92
CA VAL A 658 14.47 14.98 3.41
C VAL A 658 14.29 16.30 4.15
N VAL A 659 13.29 17.08 3.77
CA VAL A 659 12.99 18.37 4.37
C VAL A 659 11.58 18.37 4.89
N VAL A 660 11.42 18.64 6.19
CA VAL A 660 10.10 18.83 6.82
C VAL A 660 9.90 20.30 7.18
N TYR A 661 8.65 20.75 7.11
CA TYR A 661 8.30 22.17 7.22
C TYR A 661 7.44 22.50 8.44
N LYS A 662 7.25 21.52 9.34
CA LYS A 662 6.62 21.67 10.64
C LYS A 662 7.56 21.17 11.73
N GLU A 663 7.55 21.83 12.89
CA GLU A 663 8.40 21.46 14.03
C GLU A 663 8.03 20.09 14.58
N GLU A 664 6.73 19.83 14.64
CA GLU A 664 6.11 18.61 15.15
C GLU A 664 6.41 17.39 14.27
N ALA A 665 6.89 17.59 13.04
CA ALA A 665 7.23 16.51 12.12
C ALA A 665 8.52 15.77 12.51
N ALA A 666 9.35 16.34 13.39
CA ALA A 666 10.61 15.73 13.80
C ALA A 666 10.79 15.76 15.32
N LEU A 667 11.19 14.62 15.87
CA LEU A 667 11.47 14.45 17.29
C LEU A 667 12.94 14.03 17.45
N PRO A 668 13.81 14.85 18.07
CA PRO A 668 15.18 14.43 18.34
C PRO A 668 15.16 13.35 19.42
N THR A 669 15.77 12.21 19.13
CA THR A 669 15.80 11.07 20.05
C THR A 669 17.19 10.83 20.61
N HIS A 670 18.23 11.07 19.81
CA HIS A 670 19.61 10.85 20.23
C HIS A 670 20.55 11.91 19.68
N LEU A 671 21.65 12.15 20.40
CA LEU A 671 22.81 12.93 19.96
C LEU A 671 24.05 12.03 19.97
N ILE A 672 24.65 11.82 18.81
CA ILE A 672 25.87 11.04 18.64
C ILE A 672 27.06 11.99 18.60
N VAL A 673 28.02 11.80 19.51
CA VAL A 673 29.33 12.48 19.49
C VAL A 673 30.36 11.51 18.92
N TYR A 674 31.11 11.95 17.91
CA TYR A 674 32.05 11.10 17.18
C TYR A 674 33.31 11.88 16.77
N ALA A 675 34.39 11.15 16.55
CA ALA A 675 35.66 11.66 16.06
C ALA A 675 35.96 11.10 14.67
N PRO A 676 36.04 11.94 13.62
CA PRO A 676 36.62 11.55 12.34
C PRO A 676 38.14 11.45 12.51
N ARG A 677 38.71 10.25 12.33
CA ARG A 677 40.15 10.03 12.51
C ARG A 677 40.89 10.28 11.20
N HIS A 678 41.59 11.41 11.12
CA HIS A 678 42.41 11.78 9.96
C HIS A 678 43.66 10.92 9.83
#